data_AF-A0A2U8WH77-F1
#
_entry.id   AF-A0A2U8WH77-F1
#
_cell.length_a   1.000
_cell.length_b   1.000
_cell.length_c   1.000
_cell.angle_alpha   90.00
_cell.angle_beta   90.00
_cell.angle_gamma   90.00
#
_symmetry.space_group_name_H-M   'P 1'
#
loop_
_entity.id
_entity.type
_entity.pdbx_description
1 polymer ?
#
loop_
_entity_poly.entity_id
_entity_poly.type
_entity_poly.pdbx_seq_one_letter_code
_entity_poly.pdbx_strand_id
1 'polypeptide(L)'
;MDWQPKIEQHGSAERGRAWLARVWRWYMRLLHAAFATLVGAIVLVLGVLFVNYVVLSTPKARAYRDLDPATPECSDGLARGWTVLADTGRRQRTGTTPVDDGGWIDASNDENAAVAGDPRWRTRFRCALQRHVVTAERPDGKPLDYTLGFLEFQEDGEPYALVSRSGGSDVANTSAMLRHAMESQMRASGKAASGIRPVITQLDALKQHLSTGSNYVLVFVHGWRHDARIGDGNVADLRLYAAHVARFLQQRCPTDPKACETKVTAIYVGWRGARVDEQGLRDLLGDAVGGFFGSVSAAATLFDRKPVSEAVAPAAISALRSIESVLVAPRSDGSQRNNRMIVAGHSLGGNMLATGLKDDVLKAVRRHAFGRTLPPVLGNLVVLINPASEASKWTAIQRAVWERVALRADEHTPVDEVVRDTGFFPPEQRPVLISVTAALAFPAGGLRPGDCAWIGLDIDDGFQVARQRIRQRLASTDAMFHSGVDYDWATHDLFPTFKLDFRPAARFLDRVAARYEGRQPRGMTCMPPRHAAALDAFLTLPLRALSAIAETFPFQVSLREESRTIGNLDPPRPAAGVLADTQPSAAPFGTTHEMLGLHDTGRERHHAYATLADAPIDCPRSDGWLTRARMRRQDRFTQFWDSEDLAADPAGPGLGRPAARFVHGLHLSGIAPITLANDPFWNLRAFDNALSRHDGYRLTSFICAMNQLVMDDITESTPQMIDTMGPLGGHGFNVKP
;
A
#
# COMPACT_ATOMS: atom_id res chain seq x y z
N MET A 1 -16.97 99.55 -28.60
CA MET A 1 -16.76 98.64 -29.74
C MET A 1 -15.71 97.62 -29.33
N ASP A 2 -15.94 96.38 -29.75
CA ASP A 2 -15.12 95.18 -29.64
C ASP A 2 -14.94 94.49 -28.29
N TRP A 3 -15.91 93.60 -28.04
CA TRP A 3 -15.78 92.36 -27.29
C TRP A 3 -14.81 91.39 -28.00
N GLN A 4 -13.72 91.00 -27.34
CA GLN A 4 -12.95 89.80 -27.69
C GLN A 4 -13.55 88.57 -27.00
N PRO A 5 -13.85 87.46 -27.70
CA PRO A 5 -14.14 86.19 -27.07
C PRO A 5 -12.84 85.40 -26.82
N LYS A 6 -12.66 84.94 -25.57
CA LYS A 6 -11.66 83.95 -25.16
C LYS A 6 -11.91 82.62 -25.88
N ILE A 7 -10.99 82.24 -26.77
CA ILE A 7 -10.82 80.87 -27.26
C ILE A 7 -9.69 80.26 -26.44
N GLU A 8 -10.00 79.35 -25.51
CA GLU A 8 -9.06 78.34 -24.98
C GLU A 8 -9.77 77.47 -23.93
N GLN A 9 -10.60 76.49 -24.34
CA GLN A 9 -11.04 75.43 -23.42
C GLN A 9 -11.51 74.12 -24.07
N HIS A 10 -11.20 73.87 -25.36
CA HIS A 10 -11.57 72.61 -26.03
C HIS A 10 -10.45 71.56 -26.16
N GLY A 11 -9.19 71.87 -25.78
CA GLY A 11 -8.04 70.98 -26.01
C GLY A 11 -7.74 69.92 -24.92
N SER A 12 -8.39 69.94 -23.75
CA SER A 12 -8.09 69.01 -22.64
C SER A 12 -9.04 67.80 -22.60
N ALA A 13 -10.32 67.98 -22.96
CA ALA A 13 -11.32 66.91 -22.94
C ALA A 13 -11.08 65.84 -24.02
N GLU A 14 -10.59 66.22 -25.20
CA GLU A 14 -10.28 65.27 -26.28
C GLU A 14 -9.03 64.43 -25.98
N ARG A 15 -8.01 65.02 -25.34
CA ARG A 15 -6.80 64.29 -24.90
C ARG A 15 -7.11 63.23 -23.85
N GLY A 16 -8.01 63.51 -22.90
CA GLY A 16 -8.46 62.55 -21.90
C GLY A 16 -9.21 61.35 -22.52
N ARG A 17 -10.11 61.60 -23.47
CA ARG A 17 -10.84 60.54 -24.19
C ARG A 17 -9.92 59.66 -25.04
N ALA A 18 -8.93 60.26 -25.71
CA ALA A 18 -7.97 59.53 -26.54
C ALA A 18 -7.01 58.65 -25.71
N TRP A 19 -6.70 59.05 -24.47
CA TRP A 19 -5.91 58.25 -23.53
C TRP A 19 -6.74 57.10 -22.94
N LEU A 20 -7.96 57.36 -22.47
CA LEU A 20 -8.89 56.32 -22.01
C LEU A 20 -9.18 55.28 -23.09
N ALA A 21 -9.38 55.69 -24.35
CA ALA A 21 -9.58 54.78 -25.47
C ALA A 21 -8.33 53.95 -25.81
N ARG A 22 -7.11 54.42 -25.49
CA ARG A 22 -5.87 53.63 -25.63
C ARG A 22 -5.73 52.62 -24.50
N VAL A 23 -6.00 53.02 -23.26
CA VAL A 23 -5.99 52.14 -22.08
C VAL A 23 -7.04 51.04 -22.24
N TRP A 24 -8.25 51.38 -22.67
CA TRP A 24 -9.33 50.41 -22.92
C TRP A 24 -8.97 49.40 -24.03
N ARG A 25 -8.38 49.87 -25.14
CA ARG A 25 -7.92 48.96 -26.20
C ARG A 25 -6.80 48.02 -25.73
N TRP A 26 -5.87 48.51 -24.91
CA TRP A 26 -4.84 47.67 -24.30
C TRP A 26 -5.42 46.64 -23.34
N TYR A 27 -6.36 47.05 -22.48
CA TYR A 27 -7.08 46.16 -21.57
C TYR A 27 -7.85 45.07 -22.33
N MET A 28 -8.59 45.44 -23.37
CA MET A 28 -9.33 44.47 -24.19
C MET A 28 -8.41 43.51 -24.95
N ARG A 29 -7.25 43.96 -25.42
CA ARG A 29 -6.23 43.07 -26.03
C ARG A 29 -5.65 42.09 -25.02
N LEU A 30 -5.35 42.54 -23.79
CA LEU A 30 -4.90 41.67 -22.72
C LEU A 30 -5.98 40.64 -22.34
N LEU A 31 -7.24 41.06 -22.25
CA LEU A 31 -8.36 40.14 -22.01
C LEU A 31 -8.52 39.11 -23.13
N HIS A 32 -8.45 39.53 -24.40
CA HIS A 32 -8.54 38.61 -25.53
C HIS A 32 -7.36 37.63 -25.57
N ALA A 33 -6.15 38.11 -25.30
CA ALA A 33 -4.98 37.25 -25.19
C ALA A 33 -5.16 36.24 -24.05
N ALA A 34 -5.54 36.68 -22.86
CA ALA A 34 -5.79 35.81 -21.72
C ALA A 34 -6.90 34.78 -22.00
N PHE A 35 -8.00 35.20 -22.63
CA PHE A 35 -9.09 34.30 -23.03
C PHE A 35 -8.64 33.29 -24.09
N ALA A 36 -7.92 33.72 -25.13
CA ALA A 36 -7.38 32.83 -26.15
C ALA A 36 -6.40 31.82 -25.56
N THR A 37 -5.54 32.25 -24.63
CA THR A 37 -4.64 31.35 -23.88
C THR A 37 -5.43 30.35 -23.03
N LEU A 38 -6.47 30.79 -22.33
CA LEU A 38 -7.33 29.93 -21.54
C LEU A 38 -8.04 28.87 -22.41
N VAL A 39 -8.64 29.29 -23.52
CA VAL A 39 -9.30 28.38 -24.47
C VAL A 39 -8.30 27.40 -25.09
N GLY A 40 -7.12 27.88 -25.50
CA GLY A 40 -6.05 27.03 -26.00
C GLY A 40 -5.60 25.99 -24.98
N ALA A 41 -5.45 26.38 -23.72
CA ALA A 41 -5.12 25.46 -22.63
C ALA A 41 -6.24 24.43 -22.39
N ILE A 42 -7.52 24.83 -22.43
CA ILE A 42 -8.66 23.92 -22.30
C ILE A 42 -8.68 22.90 -23.45
N VAL A 43 -8.51 23.34 -24.70
CA VAL A 43 -8.49 22.46 -25.86
C VAL A 43 -7.31 21.48 -25.79
N LEU A 44 -6.13 21.94 -25.36
CA LEU A 44 -4.97 21.08 -25.13
C LEU A 44 -5.29 20.02 -24.07
N VAL A 45 -5.86 20.41 -22.93
CA VAL A 45 -6.25 19.49 -21.86
C VAL A 45 -7.28 18.48 -22.36
N LEU A 46 -8.33 18.92 -23.05
CA LEU A 46 -9.37 18.04 -23.60
C LEU A 46 -8.81 17.11 -24.68
N GLY A 47 -7.90 17.58 -25.53
CA GLY A 47 -7.22 16.76 -26.53
C GLY A 47 -6.35 15.67 -25.89
N VAL A 48 -5.59 16.02 -24.84
CA VAL A 48 -4.82 15.06 -24.04
C VAL A 48 -5.74 14.03 -23.40
N LEU A 49 -6.85 14.46 -22.78
CA LEU A 49 -7.84 13.53 -22.22
C LEU A 49 -8.42 12.62 -23.33
N PHE A 50 -8.79 13.15 -24.50
CA PHE A 50 -9.32 12.34 -25.58
C PHE A 50 -8.32 11.26 -26.05
N VAL A 51 -7.05 11.62 -26.26
CA VAL A 51 -6.01 10.65 -26.62
C VAL A 51 -5.86 9.57 -25.54
N ASN A 52 -5.82 9.98 -24.28
CA ASN A 52 -5.58 9.05 -23.17
C ASN A 52 -6.77 8.12 -22.88
N TYR A 53 -8.01 8.63 -22.99
CA TYR A 53 -9.20 7.89 -22.59
C TYR A 53 -9.95 7.22 -23.75
N VAL A 54 -9.70 7.63 -24.99
CA VAL A 54 -10.37 7.06 -26.18
C VAL A 54 -9.38 6.30 -27.06
N VAL A 55 -8.23 6.91 -27.37
CA VAL A 55 -7.25 6.31 -28.30
C VAL A 55 -6.38 5.27 -27.60
N LEU A 56 -5.84 5.60 -26.43
CA LEU A 56 -4.94 4.76 -25.64
C LEU A 56 -5.64 4.20 -24.40
N SER A 57 -6.88 3.74 -24.59
CA SER A 57 -7.65 3.14 -23.51
C SER A 57 -7.29 1.67 -23.33
N THR A 58 -7.21 1.22 -22.08
CA THR A 58 -7.02 -0.19 -21.75
C THR A 58 -8.27 -1.03 -22.13
N PRO A 59 -8.17 -2.31 -22.49
CA PRO A 59 -9.35 -3.12 -22.83
C PRO A 59 -10.29 -3.36 -21.62
N LYS A 60 -11.62 -3.28 -21.82
CA LYS A 60 -12.61 -3.44 -20.72
C LYS A 60 -12.88 -4.88 -20.29
N ALA A 61 -12.85 -5.83 -21.23
CA ALA A 61 -13.31 -7.20 -21.04
C ALA A 61 -12.25 -8.19 -21.52
N ARG A 62 -11.07 -8.13 -20.92
CA ARG A 62 -9.94 -8.99 -21.27
C ARG A 62 -9.18 -9.39 -20.01
N ALA A 63 -9.08 -10.70 -19.78
CA ALA A 63 -8.06 -11.26 -18.92
C ALA A 63 -6.74 -11.38 -19.67
N TYR A 64 -5.63 -11.22 -18.95
CA TYR A 64 -4.29 -11.31 -19.49
C TYR A 64 -3.63 -12.66 -19.21
N ARG A 65 -4.07 -13.36 -18.16
CA ARG A 65 -3.48 -14.60 -17.63
C ARG A 65 -4.54 -15.70 -17.57
N ASP A 66 -5.17 -15.93 -18.71
CA ASP A 66 -6.40 -16.72 -18.88
C ASP A 66 -6.19 -18.14 -19.42
N LEU A 67 -4.95 -18.51 -19.79
CA LEU A 67 -4.69 -19.80 -20.42
C LEU A 67 -4.78 -20.93 -19.39
N ASP A 68 -5.58 -21.96 -19.70
CA ASP A 68 -5.83 -23.11 -18.85
C ASP A 68 -4.51 -23.84 -18.48
N PRO A 69 -4.23 -24.08 -17.19
CA PRO A 69 -3.05 -24.83 -16.75
C PRO A 69 -2.88 -26.22 -17.37
N ALA A 70 -3.96 -26.85 -17.84
CA ALA A 70 -3.93 -28.14 -18.51
C ALA A 70 -3.41 -28.08 -19.96
N THR A 71 -3.25 -26.89 -20.55
CA THR A 71 -2.63 -26.76 -21.87
C THR A 71 -1.16 -27.20 -21.85
N PRO A 72 -0.63 -27.75 -22.95
CA PRO A 72 0.76 -28.26 -22.97
C PRO A 72 1.79 -27.22 -22.55
N GLU A 73 1.64 -25.97 -23.00
CA GLU A 73 2.58 -24.88 -22.69
C GLU A 73 2.61 -24.53 -21.20
N CYS A 74 1.47 -24.62 -20.51
CA CYS A 74 1.36 -24.34 -19.08
C CYS A 74 1.76 -25.55 -18.23
N SER A 75 1.28 -26.74 -18.57
CA SER A 75 1.57 -27.97 -17.83
C SER A 75 3.06 -28.34 -17.87
N ASP A 76 3.73 -28.20 -19.02
CA ASP A 76 5.19 -28.35 -19.13
C ASP A 76 5.93 -27.33 -18.27
N GLY A 77 5.42 -26.10 -18.23
CA GLY A 77 5.96 -25.02 -17.42
C GLY A 77 5.86 -25.27 -15.92
N LEU A 78 4.70 -25.76 -15.47
CA LEU A 78 4.47 -26.13 -14.07
C LEU A 78 5.34 -27.32 -13.65
N ALA A 79 5.55 -28.29 -14.54
CA ALA A 79 6.39 -29.45 -14.26
C ALA A 79 7.88 -29.08 -14.15
N ARG A 80 8.41 -28.27 -15.07
CA ARG A 80 9.85 -27.93 -15.13
C ARG A 80 10.25 -26.71 -14.30
N GLY A 81 9.37 -25.73 -14.18
CA GLY A 81 9.69 -24.40 -13.67
C GLY A 81 10.37 -23.51 -14.72
N TRP A 82 10.09 -22.21 -14.68
CA TRP A 82 10.64 -21.22 -15.61
C TRP A 82 11.79 -20.44 -14.98
N THR A 83 12.95 -20.46 -15.64
CA THR A 83 14.15 -19.68 -15.26
C THR A 83 14.34 -18.43 -16.10
N VAL A 84 13.56 -18.26 -17.18
CA VAL A 84 13.79 -17.25 -18.24
C VAL A 84 13.97 -15.82 -17.72
N LEU A 85 13.21 -15.43 -16.69
CA LEU A 85 13.29 -14.08 -16.13
C LEU A 85 14.61 -13.89 -15.36
N ALA A 86 15.02 -14.89 -14.56
CA ALA A 86 16.30 -14.86 -13.86
C ALA A 86 17.48 -14.88 -14.87
N ASP A 87 17.42 -15.74 -15.89
CA ASP A 87 18.49 -15.88 -16.88
C ASP A 87 18.61 -14.62 -17.78
N THR A 88 17.48 -14.01 -18.16
CA THR A 88 17.47 -12.78 -18.97
C THR A 88 17.90 -11.58 -18.14
N GLY A 89 17.40 -11.46 -16.91
CA GLY A 89 17.75 -10.36 -16.01
C GLY A 89 19.23 -10.32 -15.66
N ARG A 90 19.89 -11.47 -15.46
CA ARG A 90 21.36 -11.51 -15.25
C ARG A 90 22.13 -11.02 -16.46
N ARG A 91 21.77 -11.48 -17.67
CA ARG A 91 22.42 -11.06 -18.92
C ARG A 91 22.33 -9.54 -19.14
N GLN A 92 21.18 -8.95 -18.84
CA GLN A 92 21.01 -7.50 -18.93
C GLN A 92 21.91 -6.76 -17.93
N ARG A 93 22.02 -7.24 -16.68
CA ARG A 93 22.89 -6.62 -15.67
C ARG A 93 24.38 -6.69 -16.00
N THR A 94 24.84 -7.70 -16.74
CA THR A 94 26.24 -7.73 -17.23
C THR A 94 26.54 -6.71 -18.32
N GLY A 95 25.51 -6.13 -18.97
CA GLY A 95 25.67 -5.23 -20.12
C GLY A 95 25.28 -3.78 -19.89
N THR A 96 24.63 -3.42 -18.78
CA THR A 96 24.15 -2.06 -18.50
C THR A 96 24.71 -1.49 -17.19
N THR A 97 25.17 -0.24 -17.22
CA THR A 97 25.30 0.57 -15.99
C THR A 97 23.91 0.69 -15.36
N PRO A 98 23.72 0.35 -14.06
CA PRO A 98 22.45 0.55 -13.41
C PRO A 98 22.05 2.02 -13.54
N VAL A 99 20.86 2.29 -14.07
CA VAL A 99 20.23 3.59 -13.84
C VAL A 99 19.98 3.63 -12.34
N ASP A 100 20.69 4.51 -11.63
CA ASP A 100 20.56 4.70 -10.20
C ASP A 100 19.26 5.45 -9.92
N ASP A 101 18.13 4.79 -10.14
CA ASP A 101 16.84 5.29 -9.68
C ASP A 101 16.70 5.12 -8.16
N GLY A 102 17.52 4.25 -7.54
CA GLY A 102 17.42 3.83 -6.15
C GLY A 102 16.85 2.42 -5.96
N GLY A 103 16.63 1.64 -7.03
CA GLY A 103 16.09 0.27 -7.00
C GLY A 103 14.57 0.17 -7.22
N TRP A 104 13.94 1.21 -7.78
CA TRP A 104 12.47 1.31 -7.92
C TRP A 104 11.92 0.66 -9.16
N ILE A 105 12.77 0.29 -10.13
CA ILE A 105 12.41 -0.59 -11.23
C ILE A 105 13.44 -1.70 -11.24
N ASP A 106 12.99 -2.92 -10.96
CA ASP A 106 13.86 -4.09 -11.10
C ASP A 106 13.90 -4.54 -12.57
N ALA A 107 14.83 -3.95 -13.32
CA ALA A 107 15.09 -4.31 -14.72
C ALA A 107 15.43 -5.80 -14.90
N SER A 108 15.78 -6.53 -13.84
CA SER A 108 16.07 -7.96 -13.92
C SER A 108 14.82 -8.86 -13.91
N ASN A 109 13.62 -8.27 -13.80
CA ASN A 109 12.33 -8.94 -13.70
C ASN A 109 11.36 -8.49 -14.82
N ASP A 110 11.85 -8.46 -16.06
CA ASP A 110 11.13 -7.92 -17.21
C ASP A 110 10.63 -9.02 -18.16
N GLU A 111 9.31 -9.18 -18.25
CA GLU A 111 8.68 -10.11 -19.20
C GLU A 111 8.79 -9.63 -20.65
N ASN A 112 8.80 -8.32 -20.90
CA ASN A 112 8.92 -7.78 -22.26
C ASN A 112 10.30 -8.10 -22.83
N ALA A 113 11.35 -7.99 -22.02
CA ALA A 113 12.69 -8.43 -22.39
C ALA A 113 12.74 -9.93 -22.74
N ALA A 114 12.07 -10.79 -21.96
CA ALA A 114 11.99 -12.22 -22.25
C ALA A 114 11.22 -12.51 -23.55
N VAL A 115 10.12 -11.79 -23.82
CA VAL A 115 9.33 -11.89 -25.06
C VAL A 115 10.11 -11.40 -26.27
N ALA A 116 10.89 -10.32 -26.13
CA ALA A 116 11.75 -9.82 -27.19
C ALA A 116 12.85 -10.84 -27.55
N GLY A 117 13.36 -11.58 -26.56
CA GLY A 117 14.33 -12.65 -26.76
C GLY A 117 13.76 -13.92 -27.38
N ASP A 118 12.55 -14.34 -26.99
CA ASP A 118 11.80 -15.43 -27.60
C ASP A 118 10.27 -15.15 -27.56
N PRO A 119 9.65 -14.86 -28.72
CA PRO A 119 8.22 -14.52 -28.80
C PRO A 119 7.27 -15.58 -28.26
N ARG A 120 7.69 -16.84 -28.13
CA ARG A 120 6.86 -17.91 -27.54
C ARG A 120 6.51 -17.63 -26.09
N TRP A 121 7.33 -16.86 -25.37
CA TRP A 121 7.03 -16.43 -24.00
C TRP A 121 5.77 -15.59 -23.90
N ARG A 122 5.36 -14.90 -24.97
CA ARG A 122 4.10 -14.15 -24.99
C ARG A 122 2.90 -15.05 -24.72
N THR A 123 2.96 -16.29 -25.19
CA THR A 123 1.93 -17.30 -24.94
C THR A 123 2.08 -17.93 -23.56
N ARG A 124 3.31 -18.32 -23.18
CA ARG A 124 3.55 -18.97 -21.88
C ARG A 124 3.16 -18.06 -20.72
N PHE A 125 3.49 -16.77 -20.81
CA PHE A 125 3.10 -15.80 -19.80
C PHE A 125 1.58 -15.61 -19.67
N ARG A 126 0.74 -16.12 -20.58
CA ARG A 126 -0.72 -16.12 -20.39
C ARG A 126 -1.24 -17.23 -19.47
N CYS A 127 -0.39 -18.20 -19.07
CA CYS A 127 -0.81 -19.26 -18.16
C CYS A 127 -1.34 -18.69 -16.84
N ALA A 128 -2.53 -19.14 -16.43
CA ALA A 128 -3.17 -18.75 -15.17
C ALA A 128 -2.41 -19.24 -13.93
N LEU A 129 -1.63 -20.33 -14.07
CA LEU A 129 -0.68 -20.82 -13.09
C LEU A 129 0.71 -20.93 -13.74
N GLN A 130 1.73 -20.46 -13.03
CA GLN A 130 3.11 -20.39 -13.52
C GLN A 130 4.05 -20.80 -12.40
N ARG A 131 5.01 -21.69 -12.67
CA ARG A 131 6.07 -22.00 -11.70
C ARG A 131 7.34 -21.31 -12.12
N HIS A 132 7.94 -20.53 -11.23
CA HIS A 132 9.15 -19.76 -11.47
C HIS A 132 10.28 -20.26 -10.58
N VAL A 133 11.49 -20.32 -11.14
CA VAL A 133 12.70 -20.76 -10.46
C VAL A 133 13.79 -19.70 -10.63
N VAL A 134 14.25 -19.14 -9.51
CA VAL A 134 15.44 -18.27 -9.49
C VAL A 134 16.64 -19.16 -9.21
N THR A 135 17.48 -19.37 -10.22
CA THR A 135 18.66 -20.23 -10.08
C THR A 135 19.72 -19.56 -9.21
N ALA A 136 20.52 -20.37 -8.50
CA ALA A 136 21.69 -19.93 -7.76
C ALA A 136 22.96 -20.23 -8.58
N GLU A 137 23.92 -19.31 -8.59
CA GLU A 137 25.22 -19.50 -9.24
C GLU A 137 26.31 -19.93 -8.26
N ARG A 138 26.13 -19.67 -6.96
CA ARG A 138 27.11 -20.11 -5.97
C ARG A 138 27.04 -21.63 -5.77
N PRO A 139 28.18 -22.31 -5.55
CA PRO A 139 28.21 -23.76 -5.32
C PRO A 139 27.37 -24.23 -4.13
N ASP A 140 27.21 -23.37 -3.12
CA ASP A 140 26.41 -23.59 -1.90
C ASP A 140 25.00 -22.98 -1.97
N GLY A 141 24.70 -22.23 -3.04
CA GLY A 141 23.43 -21.57 -3.24
C GLY A 141 22.32 -22.55 -3.61
N LYS A 142 21.13 -22.34 -3.05
CA LYS A 142 19.93 -23.12 -3.39
C LYS A 142 19.01 -22.30 -4.31
N PRO A 143 18.45 -22.91 -5.37
CA PRO A 143 17.47 -22.22 -6.19
C PRO A 143 16.21 -21.89 -5.38
N LEU A 144 15.58 -20.77 -5.70
CA LEU A 144 14.30 -20.37 -5.11
C LEU A 144 13.17 -20.80 -6.05
N ASP A 145 12.16 -21.48 -5.54
CA ASP A 145 11.03 -22.01 -6.31
C ASP A 145 9.71 -21.52 -5.71
N TYR A 146 8.82 -21.04 -6.57
CA TYR A 146 7.48 -20.61 -6.17
C TYR A 146 6.49 -20.72 -7.35
N THR A 147 5.21 -20.85 -7.02
CA THR A 147 4.12 -20.78 -8.00
C THR A 147 3.48 -19.40 -7.96
N LEU A 148 3.23 -18.82 -9.12
CA LEU A 148 2.44 -17.61 -9.32
C LEU A 148 1.10 -18.01 -9.95
N GLY A 149 0.01 -17.56 -9.37
CA GLY A 149 -1.33 -17.74 -9.90
C GLY A 149 -2.06 -16.42 -10.05
N PHE A 150 -3.03 -16.38 -10.95
CA PHE A 150 -3.75 -15.16 -11.29
C PHE A 150 -5.25 -15.35 -11.06
N LEU A 151 -5.87 -14.36 -10.45
CA LEU A 151 -7.30 -14.27 -10.24
C LEU A 151 -7.76 -12.89 -10.70
N GLU A 152 -8.22 -12.81 -11.94
CA GLU A 152 -8.63 -11.57 -12.59
C GLU A 152 -10.15 -11.41 -12.56
N PHE A 153 -10.60 -10.20 -12.29
CA PHE A 153 -12.01 -9.82 -12.21
C PHE A 153 -12.39 -8.83 -13.31
N GLN A 154 -13.61 -9.02 -13.82
CA GLN A 154 -14.32 -8.03 -14.60
C GLN A 154 -14.75 -6.86 -13.70
N GLU A 155 -15.08 -5.71 -14.31
CA GLU A 155 -15.49 -4.51 -13.55
C GLU A 155 -16.83 -4.68 -12.81
N ASP A 156 -17.63 -5.68 -13.18
CA ASP A 156 -18.87 -6.06 -12.49
C ASP A 156 -18.64 -7.05 -11.33
N GLY A 157 -17.39 -7.47 -11.11
CA GLY A 157 -17.00 -8.41 -10.06
C GLY A 157 -17.00 -9.88 -10.48
N GLU A 158 -17.39 -10.22 -11.71
CA GLU A 158 -17.34 -11.61 -12.18
C GLU A 158 -15.88 -12.03 -12.49
N PRO A 159 -15.41 -13.20 -11.99
CA PRO A 159 -14.08 -13.69 -12.33
C PRO A 159 -14.01 -14.09 -13.80
N TYR A 160 -12.85 -13.93 -14.43
CA TYR A 160 -12.65 -14.38 -15.80
C TYR A 160 -12.59 -15.92 -15.90
N ALA A 161 -13.18 -16.46 -16.95
CA ALA A 161 -13.10 -17.88 -17.30
C ALA A 161 -11.75 -18.21 -17.96
N LEU A 162 -11.29 -19.46 -17.78
CA LEU A 162 -10.11 -19.93 -18.49
C LEU A 162 -10.40 -20.16 -19.99
N VAL A 163 -9.35 -20.04 -20.78
CA VAL A 163 -9.35 -20.29 -22.22
C VAL A 163 -8.55 -21.55 -22.51
N SER A 164 -9.12 -22.43 -23.34
CA SER A 164 -8.39 -23.56 -23.92
C SER A 164 -8.01 -23.26 -25.37
N ARG A 165 -6.88 -23.80 -25.82
CA ARG A 165 -6.43 -23.64 -27.21
C ARG A 165 -6.81 -24.89 -28.00
N SER A 166 -7.70 -24.74 -28.99
CA SER A 166 -8.09 -25.82 -29.90
C SER A 166 -7.96 -25.33 -31.35
N GLY A 167 -7.19 -26.05 -32.17
CA GLY A 167 -7.04 -25.71 -33.60
C GLY A 167 -6.39 -24.36 -33.91
N GLY A 168 -5.62 -23.78 -32.98
CA GLY A 168 -4.94 -22.49 -33.17
C GLY A 168 -5.79 -21.26 -32.84
N SER A 169 -7.04 -21.43 -32.41
CA SER A 169 -7.88 -20.36 -31.86
C SER A 169 -8.09 -20.52 -30.35
N ASP A 170 -8.20 -19.37 -29.68
CA ASP A 170 -8.52 -19.28 -28.26
C ASP A 170 -10.03 -19.48 -28.10
N VAL A 171 -10.43 -20.56 -27.42
CA VAL A 171 -11.84 -20.86 -27.13
C VAL A 171 -12.06 -20.63 -25.64
N ALA A 172 -12.80 -19.56 -25.32
CA ALA A 172 -13.18 -19.29 -23.94
C ALA A 172 -14.11 -20.40 -23.43
N ASN A 173 -13.81 -20.93 -22.25
CA ASN A 173 -14.65 -21.93 -21.59
C ASN A 173 -15.89 -21.26 -20.98
N THR A 174 -16.73 -20.62 -21.80
CA THR A 174 -17.87 -19.80 -21.31
C THR A 174 -19.10 -20.64 -21.00
N SER A 175 -19.87 -20.18 -20.01
CA SER A 175 -21.15 -20.75 -19.58
C SER A 175 -22.16 -20.87 -20.72
N ALA A 176 -22.16 -19.95 -21.70
CA ALA A 176 -23.09 -19.95 -22.83
C ALA A 176 -22.70 -20.95 -23.94
N MET A 177 -21.41 -21.08 -24.25
CA MET A 177 -20.92 -22.13 -25.16
C MET A 177 -21.12 -23.53 -24.56
N LEU A 178 -20.90 -23.68 -23.24
CA LEU A 178 -21.25 -24.91 -22.54
C LEU A 178 -22.76 -25.16 -22.52
N ARG A 179 -23.62 -24.13 -22.36
CA ARG A 179 -25.08 -24.29 -22.41
C ARG A 179 -25.53 -24.79 -23.79
N HIS A 180 -25.01 -24.23 -24.88
CA HIS A 180 -25.31 -24.68 -26.24
C HIS A 180 -24.69 -26.05 -26.60
N ALA A 181 -23.47 -26.34 -26.14
CA ALA A 181 -22.85 -27.65 -26.30
C ALA A 181 -23.60 -28.73 -25.50
N MET A 182 -24.05 -28.42 -24.29
CA MET A 182 -24.90 -29.28 -23.47
C MET A 182 -26.27 -29.51 -24.12
N GLU A 183 -26.93 -28.46 -24.61
CA GLU A 183 -28.23 -28.61 -25.29
C GLU A 183 -28.12 -29.45 -26.57
N SER A 184 -27.08 -29.23 -27.37
CA SER A 184 -26.85 -30.00 -28.60
C SER A 184 -26.46 -31.45 -28.32
N GLN A 185 -25.64 -31.72 -27.30
CA GLN A 185 -25.20 -33.06 -26.94
C GLN A 185 -26.28 -33.85 -26.17
N MET A 186 -27.09 -33.20 -25.34
CA MET A 186 -28.28 -33.80 -24.71
C MET A 186 -29.33 -34.19 -25.77
N ARG A 187 -29.54 -33.34 -26.79
CA ARG A 187 -30.41 -33.66 -27.94
C ARG A 187 -29.87 -34.82 -28.79
N ALA A 188 -28.54 -34.94 -28.92
CA ALA A 188 -27.92 -35.99 -29.74
C ALA A 188 -27.78 -37.35 -29.04
N SER A 189 -27.66 -37.40 -27.70
CA SER A 189 -27.14 -38.59 -27.00
C SER A 189 -28.07 -39.23 -25.97
N GLY A 190 -29.17 -38.58 -25.56
CA GLY A 190 -30.15 -39.15 -24.62
C GLY A 190 -29.60 -39.65 -23.27
N LYS A 191 -28.42 -39.18 -22.82
CA LYS A 191 -27.77 -39.58 -21.56
C LYS A 191 -27.67 -38.42 -20.57
N ALA A 192 -27.72 -38.77 -19.28
CA ALA A 192 -27.76 -37.86 -18.14
C ALA A 192 -26.51 -36.97 -18.01
N ALA A 193 -26.73 -35.80 -17.40
CA ALA A 193 -25.78 -34.70 -17.16
C ALA A 193 -24.51 -35.03 -16.33
N SER A 194 -24.22 -36.31 -16.06
CA SER A 194 -23.09 -36.74 -15.21
C SER A 194 -21.72 -36.72 -15.90
N GLY A 195 -21.65 -36.33 -17.18
CA GLY A 195 -20.40 -36.22 -17.94
C GLY A 195 -19.89 -34.78 -18.19
N ILE A 196 -20.53 -33.76 -17.60
CA ILE A 196 -20.22 -32.35 -17.89
C ILE A 196 -18.97 -31.93 -17.11
N ARG A 197 -17.90 -31.55 -17.83
CA ARG A 197 -16.75 -30.88 -17.22
C ARG A 197 -17.17 -29.45 -16.82
N PRO A 198 -17.08 -29.06 -15.54
CA PRO A 198 -17.48 -27.73 -15.09
C PRO A 198 -16.65 -26.64 -15.79
N VAL A 199 -17.21 -25.42 -15.92
CA VAL A 199 -16.43 -24.23 -16.28
C VAL A 199 -15.30 -24.11 -15.26
N ILE A 200 -14.06 -24.32 -15.70
CA ILE A 200 -12.91 -24.14 -14.82
C ILE A 200 -12.56 -22.66 -14.86
N THR A 201 -12.82 -21.97 -13.75
CA THR A 201 -12.38 -20.58 -13.56
C THR A 201 -10.93 -20.54 -13.10
N GLN A 202 -10.31 -19.35 -13.15
CA GLN A 202 -9.01 -19.12 -12.51
C GLN A 202 -9.02 -19.51 -11.02
N LEU A 203 -10.13 -19.25 -10.32
CA LEU A 203 -10.32 -19.62 -8.92
C LEU A 203 -10.33 -21.15 -8.73
N ASP A 204 -10.99 -21.90 -9.62
CA ASP A 204 -11.05 -23.37 -9.52
C ASP A 204 -9.67 -24.00 -9.71
N ALA A 205 -8.89 -23.49 -10.68
CA ALA A 205 -7.51 -23.93 -10.88
C ALA A 205 -6.63 -23.67 -9.65
N LEU A 206 -6.77 -22.48 -9.03
CA LEU A 206 -6.07 -22.14 -7.78
C LEU A 206 -6.48 -23.07 -6.63
N LYS A 207 -7.78 -23.31 -6.43
CA LYS A 207 -8.29 -24.21 -5.40
C LYS A 207 -7.76 -25.63 -5.59
N GLN A 208 -7.73 -26.12 -6.82
CA GLN A 208 -7.19 -27.43 -7.14
C GLN A 208 -5.70 -27.51 -6.79
N HIS A 209 -4.90 -26.52 -7.20
CA HIS A 209 -3.47 -26.44 -6.89
C HIS A 209 -3.21 -26.43 -5.37
N LEU A 210 -3.96 -25.63 -4.63
CA LEU A 210 -3.81 -25.46 -3.18
C LEU A 210 -4.41 -26.60 -2.34
N SER A 211 -5.16 -27.52 -2.93
CA SER A 211 -5.78 -28.65 -2.22
C SER A 211 -4.77 -29.66 -1.67
N THR A 212 -3.51 -29.62 -2.14
CA THR A 212 -2.47 -30.59 -1.77
C THR A 212 -1.25 -29.93 -1.10
N GLY A 213 -0.50 -30.71 -0.31
CA GLY A 213 0.76 -30.26 0.31
C GLY A 213 0.59 -29.27 1.47
N SER A 214 1.68 -28.64 1.88
CA SER A 214 1.69 -27.50 2.81
C SER A 214 1.99 -26.24 2.00
N ASN A 215 1.22 -25.16 2.19
CA ASN A 215 1.30 -23.95 1.36
C ASN A 215 1.47 -22.69 2.21
N TYR A 216 2.39 -21.84 1.78
CA TYR A 216 2.45 -20.43 2.18
C TYR A 216 1.88 -19.60 1.03
N VAL A 217 0.69 -19.06 1.23
CA VAL A 217 -0.04 -18.29 0.23
C VAL A 217 0.18 -16.80 0.45
N LEU A 218 0.76 -16.13 -0.53
CA LEU A 218 0.89 -14.68 -0.56
C LEU A 218 -0.11 -14.13 -1.58
N VAL A 219 -1.13 -13.42 -1.14
CA VAL A 219 -2.05 -12.74 -2.04
C VAL A 219 -1.64 -11.28 -2.17
N PHE A 220 -1.61 -10.76 -3.39
CA PHE A 220 -1.36 -9.36 -3.67
C PHE A 220 -2.47 -8.78 -4.56
N VAL A 221 -3.15 -7.78 -4.01
CA VAL A 221 -4.25 -7.03 -4.64
C VAL A 221 -3.69 -5.70 -5.13
N HIS A 222 -3.65 -5.50 -6.45
CA HIS A 222 -2.85 -4.43 -7.04
C HIS A 222 -3.44 -3.01 -6.91
N GLY A 223 -2.61 -2.01 -7.18
CA GLY A 223 -3.02 -0.60 -7.21
C GLY A 223 -3.75 -0.18 -8.48
N TRP A 224 -4.24 1.05 -8.51
CA TRP A 224 -5.11 1.57 -9.57
C TRP A 224 -4.45 1.74 -10.94
N ARG A 225 -3.11 1.79 -11.03
CA ARG A 225 -2.39 1.91 -12.31
C ARG A 225 -2.23 0.58 -13.05
N HIS A 226 -2.48 -0.52 -12.35
CA HIS A 226 -1.99 -1.83 -12.74
C HIS A 226 -3.10 -2.75 -13.21
N ASP A 227 -2.70 -3.78 -13.92
CA ASP A 227 -3.52 -4.94 -14.27
C ASP A 227 -2.61 -6.18 -14.32
N ALA A 228 -3.04 -7.28 -14.94
CA ALA A 228 -2.23 -8.49 -15.05
C ALA A 228 -1.50 -8.62 -16.41
N ARG A 229 -1.36 -7.54 -17.20
CA ARG A 229 -0.72 -7.61 -18.52
C ARG A 229 0.73 -8.08 -18.45
N ILE A 230 1.26 -8.49 -19.59
CA ILE A 230 2.69 -8.82 -19.72
C ILE A 230 3.51 -7.55 -19.53
N GLY A 231 4.50 -7.60 -18.65
CA GLY A 231 5.36 -6.48 -18.30
C GLY A 231 4.80 -5.54 -17.22
N ASP A 232 3.68 -5.89 -16.57
CA ASP A 232 3.16 -5.10 -15.46
C ASP A 232 4.12 -5.11 -14.25
N GLY A 233 4.35 -3.92 -13.67
CA GLY A 233 5.26 -3.73 -12.55
C GLY A 233 4.80 -4.37 -11.23
N ASN A 234 3.50 -4.42 -10.95
CA ASN A 234 2.98 -5.07 -9.74
C ASN A 234 3.01 -6.60 -9.85
N VAL A 235 2.86 -7.15 -11.06
CA VAL A 235 3.12 -8.58 -11.30
C VAL A 235 4.61 -8.90 -11.06
N ALA A 236 5.51 -8.03 -11.50
CA ALA A 236 6.93 -8.14 -11.19
C ALA A 236 7.20 -8.06 -9.68
N ASP A 237 6.56 -7.13 -8.96
CA ASP A 237 6.73 -6.98 -7.52
C ASP A 237 6.22 -8.20 -6.74
N LEU A 238 5.09 -8.78 -7.16
CA LEU A 238 4.61 -10.03 -6.58
C LEU A 238 5.61 -11.17 -6.78
N ARG A 239 6.25 -11.27 -7.94
CA ARG A 239 7.35 -12.25 -8.16
C ARG A 239 8.52 -12.01 -7.23
N LEU A 240 8.91 -10.75 -7.04
CA LEU A 240 9.98 -10.38 -6.11
C LEU A 240 9.63 -10.78 -4.68
N TYR A 241 8.40 -10.51 -4.22
CA TYR A 241 7.93 -10.94 -2.91
C TYR A 241 7.90 -12.46 -2.76
N ALA A 242 7.39 -13.18 -3.77
CA ALA A 242 7.33 -14.64 -3.75
C ALA A 242 8.72 -15.27 -3.64
N ALA A 243 9.70 -14.72 -4.35
CA ALA A 243 11.09 -15.16 -4.26
C ALA A 243 11.70 -14.87 -2.88
N HIS A 244 11.42 -13.70 -2.29
CA HIS A 244 11.83 -13.41 -0.90
C HIS A 244 11.21 -14.41 0.10
N VAL A 245 9.91 -14.67 -0.02
CA VAL A 245 9.20 -15.64 0.82
C VAL A 245 9.83 -17.03 0.69
N ALA A 246 10.11 -17.49 -0.53
CA ALA A 246 10.78 -18.77 -0.77
C ALA A 246 12.15 -18.83 -0.09
N ARG A 247 12.93 -17.74 -0.18
CA ARG A 247 14.22 -17.61 0.50
C ARG A 247 14.07 -17.66 2.03
N PHE A 248 13.11 -16.93 2.59
CA PHE A 248 12.91 -16.84 4.04
C PHE A 248 12.44 -18.16 4.65
N LEU A 249 11.65 -18.94 3.92
CA LEU A 249 11.30 -20.33 4.31
C LEU A 249 12.53 -21.25 4.24
N GLN A 250 13.35 -21.15 3.19
CA GLN A 250 14.61 -21.90 3.10
C GLN A 250 15.61 -21.56 4.22
N GLN A 251 15.60 -20.32 4.74
CA GLN A 251 16.41 -19.94 5.90
C GLN A 251 15.90 -20.55 7.21
N ARG A 252 14.60 -20.82 7.31
CA ARG A 252 13.97 -21.43 8.50
C ARG A 252 14.13 -22.96 8.52
N CYS A 253 14.28 -23.58 7.36
CA CYS A 253 14.48 -25.03 7.18
C CYS A 253 15.34 -25.74 8.23
N PRO A 254 16.55 -25.26 8.58
CA PRO A 254 17.40 -25.93 9.56
C PRO A 254 16.80 -25.99 10.98
N THR A 255 15.89 -25.07 11.31
CA THR A 255 15.26 -24.93 12.63
C THR A 255 13.77 -25.27 12.66
N ASP A 256 13.13 -25.36 11.49
CA ASP A 256 11.74 -25.76 11.31
C ASP A 256 11.61 -26.65 10.06
N PRO A 257 11.56 -27.99 10.25
CA PRO A 257 11.37 -28.93 9.14
C PRO A 257 10.09 -28.66 8.33
N LYS A 258 9.04 -28.11 8.94
CA LYS A 258 7.78 -27.80 8.23
C LYS A 258 7.98 -26.68 7.22
N ALA A 259 8.92 -25.76 7.45
CA ALA A 259 9.26 -24.71 6.49
C ALA A 259 9.85 -25.30 5.20
N CYS A 260 10.55 -26.44 5.26
CA CYS A 260 11.10 -27.09 4.06
C CYS A 260 10.06 -27.75 3.17
N GLU A 261 8.97 -28.24 3.76
CA GLU A 261 7.89 -28.89 3.01
C GLU A 261 6.87 -27.88 2.47
N THR A 262 6.96 -26.63 2.91
CA THR A 262 6.00 -25.58 2.59
C THR A 262 6.31 -24.96 1.22
N LYS A 263 5.35 -25.08 0.30
CA LYS A 263 5.44 -24.48 -1.04
C LYS A 263 4.90 -23.06 -1.04
N VAL A 264 5.60 -22.16 -1.73
CA VAL A 264 5.13 -20.78 -1.91
C VAL A 264 4.19 -20.70 -3.09
N THR A 265 2.97 -20.20 -2.85
CA THR A 265 2.03 -19.83 -3.91
C THR A 265 1.67 -18.36 -3.78
N ALA A 266 2.12 -17.54 -4.73
CA ALA A 266 1.75 -16.14 -4.84
C ALA A 266 0.53 -15.99 -5.74
N ILE A 267 -0.51 -15.27 -5.30
CA ILE A 267 -1.75 -15.06 -6.03
C ILE A 267 -1.88 -13.56 -6.34
N TYR A 268 -1.92 -13.23 -7.62
CA TYR A 268 -2.19 -11.88 -8.09
C TYR A 268 -3.70 -11.70 -8.28
N VAL A 269 -4.29 -10.76 -7.54
CA VAL A 269 -5.68 -10.37 -7.72
C VAL A 269 -5.73 -9.19 -8.67
N GLY A 270 -6.20 -9.46 -9.89
CA GLY A 270 -6.27 -8.56 -11.02
C GLY A 270 -7.65 -7.95 -11.26
N TRP A 271 -7.71 -6.70 -11.69
CA TRP A 271 -8.83 -6.10 -12.40
C TRP A 271 -8.29 -5.03 -13.34
N ARG A 272 -9.15 -4.40 -14.12
CA ARG A 272 -8.75 -3.25 -14.92
C ARG A 272 -8.46 -2.05 -14.00
N GLY A 273 -7.20 -1.83 -13.63
CA GLY A 273 -6.78 -0.65 -12.87
C GLY A 273 -6.89 0.61 -13.73
N ALA A 274 -5.85 0.95 -14.49
CA ALA A 274 -5.82 2.21 -15.24
C ALA A 274 -6.73 2.15 -16.45
N ARG A 275 -7.43 3.26 -16.75
CA ARG A 275 -8.09 3.42 -18.07
C ARG A 275 -7.11 3.80 -19.17
N VAL A 276 -5.97 4.37 -18.82
CA VAL A 276 -4.95 4.86 -19.76
C VAL A 276 -3.85 3.82 -19.91
N ASP A 277 -3.46 3.53 -21.13
CA ASP A 277 -2.30 2.72 -21.45
C ASP A 277 -1.02 3.56 -21.41
N GLU A 278 -0.49 3.75 -20.18
CA GLU A 278 0.74 4.53 -19.96
C GLU A 278 1.93 4.00 -20.77
N GLN A 279 2.01 2.69 -21.00
CA GLN A 279 3.08 2.08 -21.78
C GLN A 279 2.97 2.47 -23.26
N GLY A 280 1.77 2.37 -23.83
CA GLY A 280 1.50 2.87 -25.18
C GLY A 280 1.79 4.37 -25.34
N LEU A 281 1.58 5.18 -24.30
CA LEU A 281 1.95 6.61 -24.30
C LEU A 281 3.45 6.84 -24.33
N ARG A 282 4.23 6.07 -23.55
CA ARG A 282 5.69 6.14 -23.55
C ARG A 282 6.25 5.68 -24.89
N ASP A 283 5.71 4.59 -25.44
CA ASP A 283 6.12 4.07 -26.74
C ASP A 283 5.81 5.08 -27.86
N LEU A 284 4.71 5.83 -27.76
CA LEU A 284 4.28 6.80 -28.78
C LEU A 284 4.98 8.17 -28.69
N LEU A 285 5.21 8.69 -27.48
CA LEU A 285 5.67 10.06 -27.24
C LEU A 285 7.05 10.14 -26.57
N GLY A 286 7.70 9.01 -26.30
CA GLY A 286 8.97 8.90 -25.58
C GLY A 286 8.83 9.07 -24.06
N ASP A 287 9.85 8.68 -23.30
CA ASP A 287 9.79 8.61 -21.83
C ASP A 287 9.57 9.97 -21.14
N ALA A 288 10.20 11.04 -21.63
CA ALA A 288 10.11 12.35 -20.99
C ALA A 288 8.71 12.97 -21.14
N VAL A 289 8.16 12.94 -22.35
CA VAL A 289 6.86 13.56 -22.68
C VAL A 289 5.73 12.58 -22.37
N GLY A 290 5.81 11.36 -22.88
CA GLY A 290 4.83 10.30 -22.62
C GLY A 290 4.76 9.88 -21.15
N GLY A 291 5.89 9.86 -20.42
CA GLY A 291 5.91 9.58 -18.99
C GLY A 291 5.28 10.69 -18.14
N PHE A 292 5.50 11.96 -18.49
CA PHE A 292 4.86 13.10 -17.83
C PHE A 292 3.34 13.12 -18.07
N PHE A 293 2.91 13.06 -19.33
CA PHE A 293 1.48 13.05 -19.68
C PHE A 293 0.77 11.79 -19.19
N GLY A 294 1.44 10.63 -19.24
CA GLY A 294 0.96 9.38 -18.65
C GLY A 294 0.72 9.54 -17.15
N SER A 295 1.70 10.07 -16.40
CA SER A 295 1.58 10.24 -14.94
C SER A 295 0.44 11.18 -14.54
N VAL A 296 0.27 12.30 -15.24
CA VAL A 296 -0.79 13.30 -14.97
C VAL A 296 -2.17 12.75 -15.33
N SER A 297 -2.30 12.12 -16.50
CA SER A 297 -3.58 11.57 -16.95
C SER A 297 -4.01 10.35 -16.15
N ALA A 298 -3.06 9.47 -15.84
CA ALA A 298 -3.30 8.36 -14.95
C ALA A 298 -3.80 8.88 -13.61
N ALA A 299 -3.16 9.90 -13.00
CA ALA A 299 -3.61 10.45 -11.72
C ALA A 299 -5.09 10.89 -11.74
N ALA A 300 -5.60 11.36 -12.89
CA ALA A 300 -7.01 11.67 -13.10
C ALA A 300 -7.92 10.43 -13.28
N THR A 301 -7.38 9.24 -13.57
CA THR A 301 -8.17 8.00 -13.58
C THR A 301 -8.46 7.48 -12.17
N LEU A 302 -7.62 7.78 -11.16
CA LEU A 302 -7.78 7.29 -9.78
C LEU A 302 -9.23 7.44 -9.26
N PHE A 303 -9.84 8.58 -9.56
CA PHE A 303 -11.23 8.91 -9.20
C PHE A 303 -12.26 7.93 -9.74
N ASP A 304 -12.19 7.65 -11.04
CA ASP A 304 -13.14 6.78 -11.72
C ASP A 304 -12.93 5.32 -11.32
N ARG A 305 -11.69 4.95 -10.97
CA ARG A 305 -11.34 3.58 -10.61
C ARG A 305 -11.66 3.22 -9.18
N LYS A 306 -11.76 4.20 -8.28
CA LYS A 306 -12.10 3.94 -6.89
C LYS A 306 -13.47 3.25 -6.73
N PRO A 307 -14.59 3.76 -7.28
CA PRO A 307 -15.87 3.06 -7.22
C PRO A 307 -15.82 1.64 -7.78
N VAL A 308 -15.02 1.39 -8.81
CA VAL A 308 -14.85 0.04 -9.37
C VAL A 308 -14.12 -0.88 -8.39
N SER A 309 -13.07 -0.40 -7.71
CA SER A 309 -12.42 -1.19 -6.65
C SER A 309 -13.39 -1.56 -5.52
N GLU A 310 -14.36 -0.70 -5.22
CA GLU A 310 -15.38 -0.95 -4.19
C GLU A 310 -16.47 -1.92 -4.69
N ALA A 311 -16.82 -1.85 -5.98
CA ALA A 311 -17.77 -2.77 -6.61
C ALA A 311 -17.21 -4.21 -6.75
N VAL A 312 -15.92 -4.35 -7.05
CA VAL A 312 -15.24 -5.65 -7.17
C VAL A 312 -14.92 -6.26 -5.80
N ALA A 313 -14.82 -5.45 -4.75
CA ALA A 313 -14.42 -5.90 -3.41
C ALA A 313 -15.19 -7.12 -2.88
N PRO A 314 -16.53 -7.17 -2.90
CA PRO A 314 -17.27 -8.32 -2.36
C PRO A 314 -16.93 -9.65 -3.06
N ALA A 315 -16.78 -9.62 -4.39
CA ALA A 315 -16.45 -10.80 -5.18
C ALA A 315 -15.00 -11.25 -4.92
N ALA A 316 -14.06 -10.30 -4.87
CA ALA A 316 -12.66 -10.59 -4.53
C ALA A 316 -12.54 -11.23 -3.13
N ILE A 317 -13.19 -10.65 -2.11
CA ILE A 317 -13.19 -11.23 -0.75
C ILE A 317 -13.83 -12.62 -0.72
N SER A 318 -14.93 -12.83 -1.44
CA SER A 318 -15.59 -14.15 -1.54
C SER A 318 -14.68 -15.21 -2.17
N ALA A 319 -13.94 -14.86 -3.22
CA ALA A 319 -12.98 -15.75 -3.85
C ALA A 319 -11.79 -16.07 -2.91
N LEU A 320 -11.28 -15.08 -2.17
CA LEU A 320 -10.22 -15.28 -1.19
C LEU A 320 -10.68 -16.16 -0.02
N ARG A 321 -11.92 -16.02 0.45
CA ARG A 321 -12.53 -16.94 1.42
C ARG A 321 -12.62 -18.37 0.89
N SER A 322 -12.94 -18.53 -0.39
CA SER A 322 -12.96 -19.84 -1.04
C SER A 322 -11.57 -20.48 -1.13
N ILE A 323 -10.51 -19.68 -1.14
CA ILE A 323 -9.12 -20.16 -1.01
C ILE A 323 -8.82 -20.51 0.45
N GLU A 324 -9.18 -19.65 1.40
CA GLU A 324 -9.02 -19.90 2.85
C GLU A 324 -9.66 -21.24 3.26
N SER A 325 -10.88 -21.54 2.82
CA SER A 325 -11.55 -22.80 3.17
C SER A 325 -10.81 -24.03 2.65
N VAL A 326 -10.18 -23.96 1.47
CA VAL A 326 -9.31 -25.03 0.93
C VAL A 326 -8.03 -25.17 1.75
N LEU A 327 -7.48 -24.07 2.27
CA LEU A 327 -6.28 -24.09 3.07
C LEU A 327 -6.52 -24.58 4.51
N VAL A 328 -7.72 -24.37 5.06
CA VAL A 328 -8.12 -24.84 6.39
C VAL A 328 -8.54 -26.32 6.38
N ALA A 329 -8.98 -26.84 5.23
CA ALA A 329 -9.41 -28.23 5.11
C ALA A 329 -8.30 -29.21 5.56
N PRO A 330 -8.64 -30.19 6.43
CA PRO A 330 -7.67 -31.20 6.89
C PRO A 330 -7.21 -32.08 5.72
N ARG A 331 -6.07 -32.74 5.91
CA ARG A 331 -5.61 -33.78 4.97
C ARG A 331 -6.59 -34.95 4.96
N SER A 332 -6.53 -35.78 3.92
CA SER A 332 -7.33 -37.01 3.79
C SER A 332 -7.10 -38.01 4.92
N ASP A 333 -5.94 -37.93 5.61
CA ASP A 333 -5.61 -38.73 6.79
C ASP A 333 -6.10 -38.11 8.12
N GLY A 334 -6.82 -36.98 8.07
CA GLY A 334 -7.34 -36.26 9.23
C GLY A 334 -6.34 -35.32 9.91
N SER A 335 -5.08 -35.29 9.47
CA SER A 335 -4.07 -34.38 10.04
C SER A 335 -4.28 -32.93 9.56
N GLN A 336 -3.99 -31.97 10.45
CA GLN A 336 -4.09 -30.55 10.14
C GLN A 336 -2.97 -30.11 9.19
N ARG A 337 -3.28 -29.23 8.23
CA ARG A 337 -2.30 -28.65 7.33
C ARG A 337 -1.70 -27.39 7.97
N ASN A 338 -0.37 -27.26 7.95
CA ASN A 338 0.31 -26.05 8.42
C ASN A 338 0.32 -24.96 7.33
N ASN A 339 -0.85 -24.70 6.74
CA ASN A 339 -0.97 -23.68 5.70
C ASN A 339 -0.98 -22.29 6.33
N ARG A 340 -0.47 -21.33 5.56
CA ARG A 340 -0.47 -19.91 5.92
C ARG A 340 -0.96 -19.06 4.76
N MET A 341 -1.62 -17.96 5.05
CA MET A 341 -2.08 -17.01 4.05
C MET A 341 -1.88 -15.58 4.55
N ILE A 342 -1.18 -14.76 3.79
CA ILE A 342 -1.08 -13.31 3.98
C ILE A 342 -1.71 -12.62 2.79
N VAL A 343 -2.58 -11.63 3.05
CA VAL A 343 -3.29 -10.88 2.00
C VAL A 343 -2.87 -9.42 2.04
N ALA A 344 -2.10 -9.00 1.05
CA ALA A 344 -1.64 -7.63 0.91
C ALA A 344 -2.43 -6.89 -0.18
N GLY A 345 -2.85 -5.66 0.10
CA GLY A 345 -3.46 -4.78 -0.88
C GLY A 345 -2.74 -3.44 -0.93
N HIS A 346 -2.26 -3.05 -2.11
CA HIS A 346 -1.58 -1.78 -2.34
C HIS A 346 -2.53 -0.73 -2.91
N SER A 347 -2.46 0.51 -2.44
CA SER A 347 -3.20 1.64 -3.04
C SER A 347 -4.72 1.38 -3.12
N LEU A 348 -5.33 1.35 -4.30
CA LEU A 348 -6.75 0.95 -4.46
C LEU A 348 -7.03 -0.52 -4.15
N GLY A 349 -6.05 -1.43 -4.23
CA GLY A 349 -6.19 -2.78 -3.69
C GLY A 349 -6.29 -2.79 -2.17
N GLY A 350 -5.59 -1.86 -1.51
CA GLY A 350 -5.79 -1.58 -0.08
C GLY A 350 -7.21 -1.05 0.20
N ASN A 351 -7.74 -0.17 -0.67
CA ASN A 351 -9.14 0.27 -0.58
C ASN A 351 -10.15 -0.86 -0.78
N MET A 352 -9.89 -1.77 -1.73
CA MET A 352 -10.73 -2.94 -1.99
C MET A 352 -10.82 -3.82 -0.73
N LEU A 353 -9.69 -4.17 -0.12
CA LEU A 353 -9.64 -4.96 1.11
C LEU A 353 -10.29 -4.22 2.28
N ALA A 354 -9.97 -2.94 2.50
CA ALA A 354 -10.56 -2.13 3.55
C ALA A 354 -12.09 -2.03 3.42
N THR A 355 -12.61 -1.93 2.20
CA THR A 355 -14.04 -1.85 1.91
C THR A 355 -14.71 -3.21 2.13
N GLY A 356 -14.17 -4.26 1.53
CA GLY A 356 -14.76 -5.60 1.56
C GLY A 356 -14.73 -6.25 2.95
N LEU A 357 -13.75 -5.91 3.80
CA LEU A 357 -13.59 -6.51 5.13
C LEU A 357 -14.18 -5.67 6.26
N LYS A 358 -14.51 -4.39 6.04
CA LYS A 358 -14.95 -3.46 7.10
C LYS A 358 -16.06 -4.05 7.98
N ASP A 359 -17.15 -4.51 7.36
CA ASP A 359 -18.31 -4.98 8.12
C ASP A 359 -18.02 -6.28 8.87
N ASP A 360 -17.14 -7.14 8.35
CA ASP A 360 -16.79 -8.40 8.99
C ASP A 360 -15.83 -8.17 10.16
N VAL A 361 -14.90 -7.22 10.04
CA VAL A 361 -14.08 -6.75 11.16
C VAL A 361 -14.97 -6.13 12.25
N LEU A 362 -15.90 -5.25 11.90
CA LEU A 362 -16.81 -4.64 12.87
C LEU A 362 -17.68 -5.68 13.58
N LYS A 363 -18.20 -6.68 12.86
CA LYS A 363 -18.95 -7.80 13.47
C LYS A 363 -18.04 -8.62 14.39
N ALA A 364 -16.80 -8.91 13.99
CA ALA A 364 -15.84 -9.63 14.82
C ALA A 364 -15.55 -8.88 16.11
N VAL A 365 -15.26 -7.58 16.04
CA VAL A 365 -15.04 -6.73 17.21
C VAL A 365 -16.27 -6.69 18.11
N ARG A 366 -17.48 -6.53 17.57
CA ARG A 366 -18.72 -6.48 18.38
C ARG A 366 -19.05 -7.81 19.06
N ARG A 367 -18.71 -8.94 18.43
CA ARG A 367 -18.95 -10.29 18.97
C ARG A 367 -17.81 -10.80 19.85
N HIS A 368 -16.68 -10.08 19.90
CA HIS A 368 -15.49 -10.50 20.62
C HIS A 368 -15.80 -10.74 22.11
N ALA A 369 -15.31 -11.85 22.66
CA ALA A 369 -15.43 -12.12 24.09
C ALA A 369 -14.16 -11.67 24.80
N PHE A 370 -14.34 -10.99 25.94
CA PHE A 370 -13.23 -10.52 26.77
C PHE A 370 -12.25 -11.66 27.10
N GLY A 371 -10.94 -11.41 26.99
CA GLY A 371 -9.89 -12.38 27.32
C GLY A 371 -9.74 -13.52 26.31
N ARG A 372 -10.51 -13.53 25.23
CA ARG A 372 -10.33 -14.48 24.12
C ARG A 372 -9.48 -13.84 23.02
N THR A 373 -8.80 -14.67 22.22
CA THR A 373 -8.13 -14.18 21.01
C THR A 373 -9.17 -13.89 19.93
N LEU A 374 -9.09 -12.71 19.32
CA LEU A 374 -9.88 -12.35 18.16
C LEU A 374 -9.32 -13.10 16.95
N PRO A 375 -10.14 -13.93 16.28
CA PRO A 375 -9.68 -14.70 15.14
C PRO A 375 -9.36 -13.81 13.93
N PRO A 376 -8.45 -14.23 13.04
CA PRO A 376 -8.23 -13.55 11.77
C PRO A 376 -9.52 -13.41 10.96
N VAL A 377 -9.67 -12.28 10.26
CA VAL A 377 -10.85 -11.98 9.43
C VAL A 377 -10.74 -12.52 8.01
N LEU A 378 -9.52 -12.76 7.55
CA LEU A 378 -9.18 -13.37 6.27
C LEU A 378 -7.71 -13.83 6.31
N GLY A 379 -7.46 -15.10 6.00
CA GLY A 379 -6.13 -15.71 6.08
C GLY A 379 -5.57 -15.69 7.50
N ASN A 380 -4.27 -15.42 7.64
CA ASN A 380 -3.63 -15.17 8.92
C ASN A 380 -3.45 -13.68 9.21
N LEU A 381 -3.25 -12.87 8.16
CA LEU A 381 -2.98 -11.45 8.27
C LEU A 381 -3.41 -10.73 6.99
N VAL A 382 -4.09 -9.60 7.15
CA VAL A 382 -4.36 -8.64 6.08
C VAL A 382 -3.46 -7.42 6.23
N VAL A 383 -2.79 -7.02 5.16
CA VAL A 383 -1.89 -5.86 5.13
C VAL A 383 -2.35 -4.87 4.07
N LEU A 384 -2.69 -3.66 4.49
CA LEU A 384 -3.03 -2.55 3.60
C LEU A 384 -1.78 -1.69 3.45
N ILE A 385 -1.22 -1.62 2.24
CA ILE A 385 0.01 -0.86 1.96
C ILE A 385 -0.38 0.42 1.24
N ASN A 386 -0.06 1.56 1.85
CA ASN A 386 -0.40 2.90 1.34
C ASN A 386 -1.86 2.96 0.81
N PRO A 387 -2.87 2.55 1.61
CA PRO A 387 -4.22 2.38 1.10
C PRO A 387 -4.82 3.72 0.68
N ALA A 388 -5.30 3.79 -0.57
CA ALA A 388 -6.06 4.93 -1.09
C ALA A 388 -7.53 4.86 -0.63
N SER A 389 -7.72 4.80 0.69
CA SER A 389 -8.99 4.54 1.36
C SER A 389 -9.25 5.56 2.47
N GLU A 390 -10.49 6.02 2.62
CA GLU A 390 -10.86 6.97 3.67
C GLU A 390 -10.50 6.43 5.05
N ALA A 391 -9.91 7.31 5.87
CA ALA A 391 -9.57 6.98 7.25
C ALA A 391 -10.81 6.59 8.07
N SER A 392 -12.00 7.09 7.71
CA SER A 392 -13.28 6.73 8.33
C SER A 392 -13.57 5.22 8.33
N LYS A 393 -13.05 4.46 7.35
CA LYS A 393 -13.18 3.00 7.33
C LYS A 393 -12.38 2.35 8.46
N TRP A 394 -11.21 2.90 8.79
CA TRP A 394 -10.37 2.45 9.89
C TRP A 394 -10.81 2.99 11.25
N THR A 395 -11.14 4.28 11.34
CA THR A 395 -11.59 4.87 12.60
C THR A 395 -12.92 4.27 13.07
N ALA A 396 -13.74 3.73 12.17
CA ALA A 396 -14.91 2.93 12.54
C ALA A 396 -14.52 1.67 13.35
N ILE A 397 -13.42 1.00 12.99
CA ILE A 397 -12.90 -0.17 13.71
C ILE A 397 -12.37 0.28 15.08
N GLN A 398 -11.55 1.34 15.11
CA GLN A 398 -11.02 1.88 16.36
C GLN A 398 -12.14 2.32 17.31
N ARG A 399 -13.18 2.97 16.79
CA ARG A 399 -14.36 3.39 17.57
C ARG A 399 -15.12 2.18 18.11
N ALA A 400 -15.28 1.12 17.32
CA ALA A 400 -15.93 -0.11 17.77
C ALA A 400 -15.14 -0.83 18.87
N VAL A 401 -13.79 -0.75 18.86
CA VAL A 401 -12.96 -1.24 19.97
C VAL A 401 -13.10 -0.31 21.17
N TRP A 402 -12.99 1.01 20.96
CA TRP A 402 -13.07 2.05 21.99
C TRP A 402 -14.39 1.99 22.78
N GLU A 403 -15.51 1.70 22.12
CA GLU A 403 -16.82 1.50 22.78
C GLU A 403 -16.86 0.31 23.76
N ARG A 404 -15.82 -0.54 23.76
CA ARG A 404 -15.75 -1.77 24.55
C ARG A 404 -14.64 -1.79 25.59
N VAL A 405 -13.75 -0.80 25.61
CA VAL A 405 -12.58 -0.77 26.49
C VAL A 405 -12.31 0.62 27.06
N ALA A 406 -11.84 0.66 28.29
CA ALA A 406 -11.21 1.83 28.90
C ALA A 406 -9.72 1.91 28.51
N LEU A 407 -9.31 3.04 27.92
CA LEU A 407 -7.94 3.26 27.41
C LEU A 407 -7.07 4.13 28.29
N ARG A 408 -7.68 4.91 29.19
CA ARG A 408 -6.99 5.76 30.15
C ARG A 408 -7.81 5.85 31.43
N ALA A 409 -7.13 6.13 32.54
CA ALA A 409 -7.81 6.47 33.77
C ALA A 409 -8.12 7.97 33.79
N ASP A 410 -9.31 8.34 34.24
CA ASP A 410 -9.71 9.71 34.55
C ASP A 410 -10.74 9.73 35.68
N GLU A 411 -11.31 10.90 35.97
CA GLU A 411 -12.28 11.08 37.07
C GLU A 411 -13.49 10.13 36.96
N HIS A 412 -13.84 9.69 35.75
CA HIS A 412 -14.99 8.82 35.48
C HIS A 412 -14.60 7.39 35.12
N THR A 413 -13.31 7.12 34.89
CA THR A 413 -12.79 5.79 34.54
C THR A 413 -11.64 5.44 35.48
N PRO A 414 -11.87 4.62 36.51
CA PRO A 414 -10.84 4.33 37.51
C PRO A 414 -9.75 3.41 36.96
N VAL A 415 -8.58 3.38 37.63
CA VAL A 415 -7.40 2.63 37.14
C VAL A 415 -7.66 1.12 37.05
N ASP A 416 -8.47 0.57 37.96
CA ASP A 416 -8.87 -0.84 37.96
C ASP A 416 -9.70 -1.21 36.72
N GLU A 417 -10.51 -0.28 36.20
CA GLU A 417 -11.23 -0.46 34.95
C GLU A 417 -10.28 -0.52 33.74
N VAL A 418 -9.27 0.35 33.69
CA VAL A 418 -8.23 0.30 32.64
C VAL A 418 -7.41 -0.99 32.74
N VAL A 419 -7.01 -1.38 33.96
CA VAL A 419 -6.26 -2.61 34.21
C VAL A 419 -7.07 -3.82 33.78
N ARG A 420 -8.34 -3.89 34.16
CA ARG A 420 -9.25 -4.94 33.68
C ARG A 420 -9.24 -4.95 32.16
N ASP A 421 -9.48 -3.82 31.52
CA ASP A 421 -9.68 -3.77 30.07
C ASP A 421 -8.40 -4.00 29.26
N THR A 422 -7.20 -3.92 29.86
CA THR A 422 -5.96 -4.42 29.21
C THR A 422 -6.01 -5.91 28.86
N GLY A 423 -6.87 -6.68 29.53
CA GLY A 423 -7.16 -8.08 29.22
C GLY A 423 -8.25 -8.30 28.16
N PHE A 424 -8.80 -7.25 27.53
CA PHE A 424 -9.82 -7.40 26.50
C PHE A 424 -9.34 -8.27 25.32
N PHE A 425 -8.11 -8.00 24.88
CA PHE A 425 -7.34 -8.90 24.03
C PHE A 425 -6.22 -9.53 24.86
N PRO A 426 -6.05 -10.85 24.80
CA PRO A 426 -5.08 -11.54 25.65
C PRO A 426 -3.64 -11.28 25.15
N PRO A 427 -2.62 -11.55 25.99
CA PRO A 427 -1.21 -11.28 25.65
C PRO A 427 -0.74 -11.96 24.35
N GLU A 428 -1.30 -13.12 24.02
CA GLU A 428 -1.01 -13.88 22.81
C GLU A 428 -1.71 -13.36 21.55
N GLN A 429 -2.50 -12.27 21.65
CA GLN A 429 -3.19 -11.67 20.50
C GLN A 429 -2.18 -11.16 19.47
N ARG A 430 -2.29 -11.72 18.27
CA ARG A 430 -1.54 -11.33 17.07
C ARG A 430 -2.28 -10.23 16.31
N PRO A 431 -1.59 -9.40 15.51
CA PRO A 431 -2.27 -8.53 14.56
C PRO A 431 -3.05 -9.38 13.54
N VAL A 432 -4.27 -8.95 13.23
CA VAL A 432 -5.11 -9.59 12.21
C VAL A 432 -5.31 -8.71 10.98
N LEU A 433 -5.19 -7.40 11.16
CA LEU A 433 -5.30 -6.40 10.11
C LEU A 433 -4.34 -5.26 10.40
N ILE A 434 -3.50 -4.94 9.43
CA ILE A 434 -2.50 -3.90 9.52
C ILE A 434 -2.68 -2.94 8.35
N SER A 435 -2.63 -1.64 8.60
CA SER A 435 -2.44 -0.61 7.59
C SER A 435 -1.06 0.00 7.77
N VAL A 436 -0.21 -0.05 6.75
CA VAL A 436 1.12 0.59 6.74
C VAL A 436 1.12 1.71 5.71
N THR A 437 1.46 2.93 6.14
CA THR A 437 1.53 4.10 5.25
C THR A 437 2.84 4.85 5.42
N ALA A 438 3.42 5.30 4.30
CA ALA A 438 4.63 6.11 4.31
C ALA A 438 4.42 7.42 5.10
N ALA A 439 5.29 7.70 6.05
CA ALA A 439 5.21 8.82 6.95
C ALA A 439 5.78 10.09 6.30
N LEU A 440 5.01 11.17 6.24
CA LEU A 440 5.52 12.45 5.69
C LEU A 440 6.60 13.11 6.57
N ALA A 441 6.44 13.09 7.89
CA ALA A 441 7.33 13.79 8.82
C ALA A 441 7.25 13.22 10.24
N PHE A 442 8.30 13.42 11.02
CA PHE A 442 8.30 13.27 12.47
C PHE A 442 8.13 14.64 13.15
N PRO A 443 7.42 14.76 14.28
CA PRO A 443 6.54 13.77 14.92
C PRO A 443 5.18 13.67 14.19
N ALA A 444 4.29 12.81 14.69
CA ALA A 444 2.91 12.77 14.23
C ALA A 444 2.24 14.16 14.26
N GLY A 445 1.62 14.54 13.14
CA GLY A 445 1.07 15.88 12.94
C GLY A 445 2.08 17.00 12.65
N GLY A 446 3.39 16.70 12.50
CA GLY A 446 4.47 17.66 12.24
C GLY A 446 4.86 18.50 13.47
N LEU A 447 5.93 19.29 13.39
CA LEU A 447 6.43 20.17 14.46
C LEU A 447 5.62 21.48 14.58
N ARG A 448 5.38 21.92 15.81
CA ARG A 448 4.84 23.25 16.17
C ARG A 448 5.96 24.20 16.58
N PRO A 449 5.77 25.53 16.45
CA PRO A 449 6.75 26.50 16.95
C PRO A 449 7.13 26.29 18.43
N GLY A 450 6.15 25.96 19.27
CA GLY A 450 6.39 25.64 20.68
C GLY A 450 7.22 24.38 20.91
N ASP A 451 7.10 23.37 20.04
CA ASP A 451 7.93 22.16 20.12
C ASP A 451 9.40 22.52 19.92
N CYS A 452 9.70 23.37 18.93
CA CYS A 452 11.07 23.76 18.63
C CYS A 452 11.69 24.64 19.72
N ALA A 453 10.89 25.54 20.32
CA ALA A 453 11.33 26.29 21.48
C ALA A 453 11.70 25.36 22.65
N TRP A 454 10.86 24.35 22.95
CA TRP A 454 11.13 23.38 24.01
C TRP A 454 12.31 22.45 23.68
N ILE A 455 12.42 21.96 22.44
CA ILE A 455 13.55 21.13 21.98
C ILE A 455 14.87 21.90 22.12
N GLY A 456 14.87 23.21 21.89
CA GLY A 456 16.05 24.07 22.00
C GLY A 456 16.49 24.38 23.43
N LEU A 457 15.73 23.98 24.45
CA LEU A 457 16.12 24.21 25.85
C LEU A 457 17.25 23.28 26.28
N ASP A 458 18.37 23.85 26.71
CA ASP A 458 19.49 23.14 27.35
C ASP A 458 19.40 23.33 28.87
N ILE A 459 18.40 22.69 29.45
CA ILE A 459 18.15 22.65 30.89
C ILE A 459 18.36 21.21 31.37
N ASP A 460 18.89 21.03 32.57
CA ASP A 460 18.98 19.75 33.25
C ASP A 460 17.67 19.49 34.01
N ASP A 461 16.77 18.72 33.39
CA ASP A 461 15.46 18.36 33.94
C ASP A 461 15.12 16.91 33.56
N GLY A 462 13.99 16.39 34.06
CA GLY A 462 13.53 15.03 33.75
C GLY A 462 13.24 14.75 32.27
N PHE A 463 13.27 15.77 31.41
CA PHE A 463 13.04 15.67 29.97
C PHE A 463 14.31 15.80 29.11
N GLN A 464 15.49 16.00 29.72
CA GLN A 464 16.75 16.16 28.99
C GLN A 464 17.01 15.00 28.01
N VAL A 465 16.83 13.76 28.47
CA VAL A 465 17.00 12.55 27.66
C VAL A 465 16.00 12.52 26.48
N ALA A 466 14.76 12.94 26.72
CA ALA A 466 13.74 13.01 25.69
C ALA A 466 14.08 14.07 24.63
N ARG A 467 14.54 15.26 25.04
CA ARG A 467 15.02 16.31 24.13
C ARG A 467 16.18 15.82 23.27
N GLN A 468 17.18 15.17 23.88
CA GLN A 468 18.32 14.61 23.13
C GLN A 468 17.88 13.57 22.10
N ARG A 469 17.01 12.63 22.47
CA ARG A 469 16.47 11.62 21.55
C ARG A 469 15.68 12.25 20.40
N ILE A 470 14.89 13.29 20.67
CA ILE A 470 14.16 14.05 19.63
C ILE A 470 15.13 14.76 18.70
N ARG A 471 16.18 15.42 19.21
CA ARG A 471 17.20 16.08 18.39
C ARG A 471 17.92 15.09 17.46
N GLN A 472 18.27 13.91 17.97
CA GLN A 472 18.86 12.83 17.16
C GLN A 472 17.91 12.37 16.06
N ARG A 473 16.63 12.15 16.39
CA ARG A 473 15.61 11.75 15.40
C ARG A 473 15.40 12.84 14.34
N LEU A 474 15.29 14.10 14.74
CA LEU A 474 15.16 15.22 13.80
C LEU A 474 16.40 15.37 12.92
N ALA A 475 17.62 15.21 13.44
CA ALA A 475 18.83 15.24 12.62
C ALA A 475 18.82 14.15 11.53
N SER A 476 18.32 12.95 11.86
CA SER A 476 18.13 11.88 10.88
C SER A 476 17.06 12.21 9.84
N THR A 477 15.99 12.91 10.22
CA THR A 477 14.89 13.31 9.32
C THR A 477 15.24 14.53 8.46
N ASP A 478 16.00 15.50 8.98
CA ASP A 478 16.46 16.66 8.23
C ASP A 478 17.34 16.24 7.05
N ALA A 479 18.19 15.22 7.23
CA ALA A 479 18.96 14.61 6.16
C ALA A 479 18.08 14.01 5.04
N MET A 480 16.89 13.48 5.39
CA MET A 480 15.95 12.89 4.43
C MET A 480 15.34 13.95 3.49
N PHE A 481 15.12 15.18 3.96
CA PHE A 481 14.57 16.25 3.12
C PHE A 481 15.60 16.85 2.16
N HIS A 482 16.88 16.81 2.53
CA HIS A 482 17.97 17.28 1.68
C HIS A 482 18.19 16.41 0.43
N SER A 483 17.82 15.11 0.46
CA SER A 483 17.91 14.20 -0.69
C SER A 483 16.81 14.38 -1.74
N GLY A 484 15.80 15.22 -1.47
CA GLY A 484 14.65 15.39 -2.35
C GLY A 484 13.41 14.73 -1.76
N VAL A 485 12.31 15.48 -1.78
CA VAL A 485 11.06 15.14 -1.11
C VAL A 485 10.35 14.03 -1.87
N ASP A 486 10.75 12.80 -1.61
CA ASP A 486 10.15 11.59 -2.15
C ASP A 486 9.30 10.93 -1.06
N TYR A 487 8.00 11.20 -1.07
CA TYR A 487 7.02 10.59 -0.17
C TYR A 487 5.78 10.17 -0.96
N ASP A 488 4.84 9.50 -0.31
CA ASP A 488 3.55 9.15 -0.90
C ASP A 488 2.63 10.36 -1.07
N TRP A 489 2.92 11.19 -2.08
CA TRP A 489 2.10 12.35 -2.45
C TRP A 489 0.71 11.94 -2.96
N ALA A 490 0.57 10.73 -3.50
CA ALA A 490 -0.69 10.22 -4.05
C ALA A 490 -1.72 10.01 -2.95
N THR A 491 -1.35 9.39 -1.83
CA THR A 491 -2.28 9.20 -0.71
C THR A 491 -2.30 10.41 0.24
N HIS A 492 -1.20 11.15 0.37
CA HIS A 492 -1.12 12.27 1.31
C HIS A 492 -1.76 13.55 0.78
N ASP A 493 -1.52 13.92 -0.48
CA ASP A 493 -1.97 15.22 -1.02
C ASP A 493 -3.07 15.09 -2.08
N LEU A 494 -2.91 14.15 -3.01
CA LEU A 494 -3.83 14.01 -4.14
C LEU A 494 -5.19 13.48 -3.66
N PHE A 495 -5.21 12.43 -2.85
CA PHE A 495 -6.45 11.84 -2.35
C PHE A 495 -7.33 12.84 -1.55
N PRO A 496 -6.80 13.63 -0.58
CA PRO A 496 -7.63 14.62 0.12
C PRO A 496 -8.15 15.73 -0.80
N THR A 497 -7.34 16.18 -1.76
CA THR A 497 -7.76 17.19 -2.75
C THR A 497 -9.03 16.75 -3.48
N PHE A 498 -9.15 15.45 -3.76
CA PHE A 498 -10.31 14.85 -4.41
C PHE A 498 -11.56 14.81 -3.55
N LYS A 499 -11.37 14.80 -2.24
CA LYS A 499 -12.42 14.93 -1.24
C LYS A 499 -12.69 16.39 -0.88
N LEU A 500 -12.30 17.33 -1.74
CA LEU A 500 -12.42 18.77 -1.51
C LEU A 500 -11.70 19.21 -0.22
N ASP A 501 -10.62 18.55 0.17
CA ASP A 501 -9.72 18.99 1.23
C ASP A 501 -8.40 19.43 0.61
N PHE A 502 -8.27 20.73 0.37
CA PHE A 502 -7.13 21.34 -0.31
C PHE A 502 -5.97 21.65 0.65
N ARG A 503 -6.15 21.47 1.98
CA ARG A 503 -5.10 21.76 2.98
C ARG A 503 -3.81 20.94 2.74
N PRO A 504 -3.86 19.64 2.40
CA PRO A 504 -2.63 18.90 2.06
C PRO A 504 -1.96 19.41 0.77
N ALA A 505 -2.73 19.69 -0.28
CA ALA A 505 -2.20 20.30 -1.51
C ALA A 505 -1.59 21.68 -1.28
N ALA A 506 -2.18 22.50 -0.41
CA ALA A 506 -1.57 23.77 0.01
C ALA A 506 -0.18 23.54 0.62
N ARG A 507 -0.06 22.58 1.55
CA ARG A 507 1.23 22.24 2.14
C ARG A 507 2.23 21.70 1.11
N PHE A 508 1.77 20.94 0.12
CA PHE A 508 2.62 20.51 -1.00
C PHE A 508 3.15 21.72 -1.79
N LEU A 509 2.29 22.67 -2.16
CA LEU A 509 2.71 23.89 -2.86
C LEU A 509 3.71 24.71 -2.03
N ASP A 510 3.49 24.83 -0.71
CA ASP A 510 4.46 25.47 0.18
C ASP A 510 5.80 24.74 0.20
N ARG A 511 5.81 23.40 0.22
CA ARG A 511 7.05 22.59 0.14
C ARG A 511 7.79 22.78 -1.19
N VAL A 512 7.07 22.82 -2.31
CA VAL A 512 7.66 23.06 -3.64
C VAL A 512 8.28 24.46 -3.70
N ALA A 513 7.57 25.48 -3.22
CA ALA A 513 8.11 26.83 -3.10
C ALA A 513 9.34 26.88 -2.17
N ALA A 514 9.27 26.17 -1.03
CA ALA A 514 10.36 26.08 -0.06
C ALA A 514 11.64 25.55 -0.68
N ARG A 515 11.52 24.46 -1.44
CA ARG A 515 12.63 23.84 -2.15
C ARG A 515 13.26 24.79 -3.15
N TYR A 516 12.46 25.46 -3.98
CA TYR A 516 12.96 26.39 -4.98
C TYR A 516 13.73 27.55 -4.33
N GLU A 517 13.24 28.02 -3.19
CA GLU A 517 13.85 29.10 -2.40
C GLU A 517 15.04 28.64 -1.54
N GLY A 518 15.38 27.35 -1.51
CA GLY A 518 16.42 26.80 -0.61
C GLY A 518 16.09 26.97 0.87
N ARG A 519 14.81 27.17 1.22
CA ARG A 519 14.34 27.26 2.61
C ARG A 519 13.79 25.92 3.07
N GLN A 520 13.74 25.75 4.39
CA GLN A 520 13.12 24.58 4.98
C GLN A 520 11.58 24.72 5.00
N PRO A 521 10.82 23.64 4.70
CA PRO A 521 9.37 23.65 4.77
C PRO A 521 8.86 23.75 6.22
N ARG A 522 7.69 24.36 6.40
CA ARG A 522 7.11 24.57 7.74
C ARG A 522 6.77 23.25 8.42
N GLY A 523 7.07 23.16 9.72
CA GLY A 523 6.68 22.04 10.59
C GLY A 523 7.43 20.74 10.35
N MET A 524 8.56 20.77 9.63
CA MET A 524 9.39 19.59 9.34
C MET A 524 10.76 19.63 10.05
N THR A 525 11.24 20.83 10.38
CA THR A 525 12.51 21.02 11.09
C THR A 525 12.37 22.12 12.14
N CYS A 526 13.26 22.09 13.14
CA CYS A 526 13.44 23.18 14.08
C CYS A 526 14.56 24.16 13.69
N MET A 527 15.23 23.92 12.55
CA MET A 527 16.18 24.88 12.02
C MET A 527 15.46 26.18 11.61
N PRO A 528 16.01 27.36 11.97
CA PRO A 528 15.45 28.62 11.51
C PRO A 528 15.50 28.67 9.97
N PRO A 529 14.41 29.11 9.31
CA PRO A 529 14.35 29.15 7.86
C PRO A 529 15.38 30.14 7.33
N ARG A 530 16.17 29.73 6.33
CA ARG A 530 17.00 30.66 5.56
C ARG A 530 16.10 31.62 4.80
N HIS A 531 16.51 32.90 4.73
CA HIS A 531 15.82 33.86 3.88
C HIS A 531 16.04 33.51 2.41
N ALA A 532 14.94 33.41 1.66
CA ALA A 532 14.99 33.27 0.22
C ALA A 532 15.65 34.49 -0.41
N ALA A 533 16.43 34.29 -1.48
CA ALA A 533 16.88 35.42 -2.30
C ALA A 533 15.65 36.15 -2.87
N ALA A 534 15.74 37.47 -3.03
CA ALA A 534 14.62 38.29 -3.48
C ALA A 534 14.04 37.81 -4.83
N LEU A 535 14.91 37.35 -5.74
CA LEU A 535 14.52 36.79 -7.03
C LEU A 535 13.74 35.49 -6.87
N ASP A 536 14.24 34.54 -6.07
CA ASP A 536 13.59 33.24 -5.87
C ASP A 536 12.22 33.42 -5.21
N ALA A 537 12.14 34.31 -4.20
CA ALA A 537 10.88 34.68 -3.58
C ALA A 537 9.89 35.29 -4.59
N PHE A 538 10.36 36.12 -5.52
CA PHE A 538 9.50 36.68 -6.56
C PHE A 538 9.01 35.58 -7.52
N LEU A 539 9.89 34.68 -7.96
CA LEU A 539 9.57 33.59 -8.88
C LEU A 539 8.59 32.57 -8.27
N THR A 540 8.65 32.33 -6.96
CA THR A 540 7.73 31.43 -6.25
C THR A 540 6.46 32.10 -5.73
N LEU A 541 6.29 33.42 -5.90
CA LEU A 541 5.10 34.15 -5.46
C LEU A 541 3.79 33.50 -5.96
N PRO A 542 3.67 33.02 -7.21
CA PRO A 542 2.47 32.31 -7.66
C PRO A 542 2.20 31.02 -6.87
N LEU A 543 3.23 30.23 -6.57
CA LEU A 543 3.09 29.00 -5.78
C LEU A 543 2.64 29.30 -4.36
N ARG A 544 3.22 30.34 -3.73
CA ARG A 544 2.85 30.77 -2.38
C ARG A 544 1.43 31.34 -2.32
N ALA A 545 1.02 32.09 -3.34
CA ALA A 545 -0.35 32.58 -3.46
C ALA A 545 -1.34 31.43 -3.64
N LEU A 546 -1.04 30.47 -4.52
CA LEU A 546 -1.87 29.26 -4.70
C LEU A 546 -1.94 28.42 -3.42
N SER A 547 -0.82 28.28 -2.69
CA SER A 547 -0.79 27.62 -1.39
C SER A 547 -1.75 28.29 -0.40
N ALA A 548 -1.70 29.61 -0.27
CA ALA A 548 -2.58 30.35 0.63
C ALA A 548 -4.06 30.21 0.23
N ILE A 549 -4.36 30.34 -1.07
CA ILE A 549 -5.72 30.18 -1.60
C ILE A 549 -6.25 28.76 -1.34
N ALA A 550 -5.44 27.74 -1.59
CA ALA A 550 -5.81 26.34 -1.34
C ALA A 550 -6.04 26.07 0.14
N GLU A 551 -5.20 26.61 1.04
CA GLU A 551 -5.36 26.44 2.48
C GLU A 551 -6.68 27.02 2.99
N THR A 552 -7.08 28.18 2.47
CA THR A 552 -8.28 28.92 2.88
C THR A 552 -9.47 28.75 1.95
N PHE A 553 -9.44 27.81 1.01
CA PHE A 553 -10.51 27.64 0.02
C PHE A 553 -11.85 27.36 0.74
N PRO A 554 -12.95 28.06 0.40
CA PRO A 554 -14.25 27.80 1.01
C PRO A 554 -14.79 26.42 0.58
N PHE A 555 -15.73 25.85 1.34
CA PHE A 555 -16.37 24.55 1.05
C PHE A 555 -15.45 23.32 1.15
N GLN A 556 -14.39 23.41 1.95
CA GLN A 556 -13.56 22.25 2.24
C GLN A 556 -14.22 21.27 3.22
N VAL A 557 -13.98 19.96 3.04
CA VAL A 557 -14.46 18.95 3.99
C VAL A 557 -13.79 19.15 5.35
N SER A 558 -14.61 19.42 6.37
CA SER A 558 -14.16 19.69 7.74
C SER A 558 -13.74 18.40 8.47
N LEU A 559 -14.42 17.29 8.18
CA LEU A 559 -14.15 15.98 8.76
C LEU A 559 -12.92 15.32 8.11
N ARG A 560 -11.78 15.39 8.81
CA ARG A 560 -10.51 14.80 8.33
C ARG A 560 -10.60 13.29 8.10
N GLU A 561 -11.46 12.58 8.84
CA GLU A 561 -11.65 11.14 8.65
C GLU A 561 -12.23 10.79 7.26
N GLU A 562 -13.00 11.70 6.67
CA GLU A 562 -13.63 11.49 5.35
C GLU A 562 -12.74 11.92 4.18
N SER A 563 -11.82 12.86 4.43
CA SER A 563 -10.92 13.39 3.41
C SER A 563 -9.54 12.74 3.39
N ARG A 564 -9.02 12.30 4.54
CA ARG A 564 -7.67 11.72 4.64
C ARG A 564 -7.68 10.21 4.46
N THR A 565 -6.53 9.66 4.07
CA THR A 565 -6.33 8.21 4.03
C THR A 565 -5.95 7.64 5.39
N ILE A 566 -6.18 6.33 5.57
CA ILE A 566 -6.03 5.60 6.85
C ILE A 566 -4.73 5.94 7.61
N GLY A 567 -3.56 5.87 6.97
CA GLY A 567 -2.28 6.14 7.66
C GLY A 567 -1.77 7.59 7.56
N ASN A 568 -2.55 8.50 6.96
CA ASN A 568 -2.26 9.94 6.96
C ASN A 568 -3.17 10.73 7.93
N LEU A 569 -4.04 10.01 8.66
CA LEU A 569 -4.79 10.55 9.78
C LEU A 569 -4.00 10.33 11.07
N ASP A 570 -3.27 11.36 11.51
CA ASP A 570 -2.69 11.39 12.84
C ASP A 570 -3.70 11.90 13.87
N PRO A 571 -3.75 11.32 15.09
CA PRO A 571 -4.53 11.89 16.18
C PRO A 571 -4.05 13.33 16.46
N PRO A 572 -4.97 14.29 16.70
CA PRO A 572 -4.58 15.65 17.01
C PRO A 572 -3.86 15.70 18.36
N ARG A 573 -2.67 16.30 18.35
CA ARG A 573 -1.91 16.60 19.56
C ARG A 573 -2.67 17.62 20.44
N PRO A 574 -2.78 17.44 21.76
CA PRO A 574 -3.35 18.45 22.66
C PRO A 574 -2.63 19.80 22.55
N ALA A 575 -3.34 20.91 22.81
CA ALA A 575 -2.75 22.26 22.69
C ALA A 575 -1.74 22.56 23.79
N ALA A 576 -1.92 21.96 24.97
CA ALA A 576 -0.99 22.02 26.10
C ALA A 576 -0.06 20.80 26.09
N GLY A 577 1.11 20.93 26.74
CA GLY A 577 2.10 19.87 26.87
C GLY A 577 3.29 20.01 25.92
N VAL A 578 4.24 19.10 26.08
CA VAL A 578 5.48 19.01 25.28
C VAL A 578 5.54 17.64 24.61
N LEU A 579 6.46 17.44 23.65
CA LEU A 579 6.57 16.17 22.93
C LEU A 579 6.81 14.95 23.83
N ALA A 580 7.42 15.14 24.99
CA ALA A 580 7.66 14.08 25.97
C ALA A 580 6.49 13.85 26.96
N ASP A 581 5.50 14.74 26.99
CA ASP A 581 4.35 14.65 27.89
C ASP A 581 3.15 14.09 27.13
N THR A 582 2.88 12.81 27.30
CA THR A 582 1.83 12.10 26.55
C THR A 582 0.47 12.41 27.13
N GLN A 583 -0.28 13.25 26.42
CA GLN A 583 -1.62 13.68 26.84
C GLN A 583 -2.69 13.03 25.94
N PRO A 584 -3.87 12.70 26.48
CA PRO A 584 -4.95 12.15 25.66
C PRO A 584 -5.44 13.15 24.60
N SER A 585 -5.66 12.66 23.39
CA SER A 585 -6.24 13.44 22.29
C SER A 585 -7.76 13.63 22.46
N ALA A 586 -8.27 14.80 22.06
CA ALA A 586 -9.72 15.06 22.00
C ALA A 586 -10.44 14.27 20.88
N ALA A 587 -9.70 13.79 19.88
CA ALA A 587 -10.21 12.90 18.83
C ALA A 587 -9.20 11.75 18.63
N PRO A 588 -9.22 10.72 19.48
CA PRO A 588 -8.16 9.72 19.58
C PRO A 588 -8.27 8.64 18.50
N PHE A 589 -8.41 9.03 17.23
CA PHE A 589 -8.48 8.09 16.11
C PHE A 589 -7.43 8.43 15.06
N GLY A 590 -6.87 7.40 14.41
CA GLY A 590 -5.77 7.55 13.48
C GLY A 590 -4.62 6.57 13.70
N THR A 591 -3.39 7.02 13.47
CA THR A 591 -2.16 6.24 13.67
C THR A 591 -2.05 5.69 15.09
N THR A 592 -1.69 4.41 15.22
CA THR A 592 -1.47 3.73 16.51
C THR A 592 -0.03 3.30 16.73
N HIS A 593 0.72 3.10 15.65
CA HIS A 593 2.06 2.53 15.70
C HIS A 593 3.01 3.23 14.71
N GLU A 594 4.31 3.09 14.93
CA GLU A 594 5.35 3.51 14.01
C GLU A 594 6.21 2.31 13.55
N MET A 595 6.73 2.37 12.33
CA MET A 595 7.64 1.38 11.75
C MET A 595 8.90 2.06 11.21
N LEU A 596 10.06 1.56 11.59
CA LEU A 596 11.36 2.06 11.13
C LEU A 596 12.24 0.90 10.66
N GLY A 597 13.06 1.13 9.65
CA GLY A 597 14.13 0.20 9.28
C GLY A 597 15.16 0.08 10.39
N LEU A 598 15.79 -1.10 10.50
CA LEU A 598 16.84 -1.34 11.50
C LEU A 598 18.21 -0.74 11.13
N HIS A 599 18.37 -0.27 9.90
CA HIS A 599 19.62 0.27 9.40
C HIS A 599 19.56 1.80 9.39
N ASP A 600 20.73 2.45 9.51
CA ASP A 600 20.86 3.89 9.27
C ASP A 600 20.20 4.26 7.93
N THR A 601 19.62 5.44 7.87
CA THR A 601 19.00 5.99 6.65
C THR A 601 19.92 5.80 5.43
N GLY A 602 19.40 5.18 4.37
CA GLY A 602 20.14 4.94 3.12
C GLY A 602 21.01 3.68 3.04
N ARG A 603 20.98 2.79 4.05
CA ARG A 603 21.68 1.49 4.01
C ARG A 603 20.84 0.30 3.58
N GLU A 604 19.51 0.41 3.56
CA GLU A 604 18.67 -0.67 3.06
C GLU A 604 18.78 -0.77 1.54
N ARG A 605 19.11 -1.97 1.05
CA ARG A 605 19.40 -2.20 -0.37
C ARG A 605 18.24 -2.95 -1.01
N HIS A 606 17.82 -2.48 -2.17
CA HIS A 606 17.01 -3.28 -3.07
C HIS A 606 17.87 -4.41 -3.65
N HIS A 607 17.31 -5.61 -3.68
CA HIS A 607 17.96 -6.77 -4.28
C HIS A 607 17.21 -7.18 -5.54
N ALA A 608 17.95 -7.30 -6.64
CA ALA A 608 17.40 -7.69 -7.91
C ALA A 608 16.89 -9.13 -7.88
N TYR A 609 15.71 -9.34 -8.41
CA TYR A 609 15.03 -10.63 -8.55
C TYR A 609 15.95 -11.71 -9.12
N ALA A 610 16.62 -11.42 -10.25
CA ALA A 610 17.44 -12.40 -10.96
C ALA A 610 18.64 -12.93 -10.17
N THR A 611 19.07 -12.20 -9.14
CA THR A 611 20.22 -12.53 -8.28
C THR A 611 19.80 -12.87 -6.85
N LEU A 612 18.50 -12.95 -6.57
CA LEU A 612 17.98 -13.04 -5.20
C LEU A 612 18.37 -14.35 -4.49
N ALA A 613 18.52 -15.44 -5.25
CA ALA A 613 18.98 -16.72 -4.72
C ALA A 613 20.37 -16.61 -4.06
N ASP A 614 21.24 -15.79 -4.65
CA ASP A 614 22.59 -15.54 -4.14
C ASP A 614 22.69 -14.25 -3.32
N ALA A 615 21.67 -13.40 -3.24
CA ALA A 615 21.80 -12.14 -2.52
C ALA A 615 22.20 -12.36 -1.03
N PRO A 616 23.08 -11.54 -0.44
CA PRO A 616 23.49 -11.66 0.97
C PRO A 616 22.40 -11.09 1.90
N ILE A 617 21.19 -11.62 1.78
CA ILE A 617 20.00 -11.24 2.54
C ILE A 617 19.82 -12.24 3.68
N ASP A 618 19.61 -11.73 4.88
CA ASP A 618 19.18 -12.51 6.03
C ASP A 618 17.82 -12.02 6.55
N CYS A 619 16.94 -12.96 6.88
CA CYS A 619 15.64 -12.73 7.50
C CYS A 619 15.49 -13.75 8.64
N PRO A 620 16.26 -13.55 9.73
CA PRO A 620 16.35 -14.53 10.80
C PRO A 620 14.98 -14.74 11.44
N ARG A 621 14.76 -15.94 11.96
CA ARG A 621 13.57 -16.26 12.73
C ARG A 621 13.50 -15.36 13.97
N SER A 622 12.32 -14.80 14.23
CA SER A 622 12.06 -13.86 15.32
C SER A 622 10.83 -14.33 16.10
N ASP A 623 10.96 -15.40 16.87
CA ASP A 623 9.90 -15.92 17.73
C ASP A 623 9.82 -15.14 19.05
N GLY A 624 8.61 -15.08 19.63
CA GLY A 624 8.28 -14.50 20.93
C GLY A 624 8.53 -13.00 21.07
N TRP A 625 9.00 -12.32 20.01
CA TRP A 625 9.47 -10.93 20.12
C TRP A 625 8.37 -9.97 20.58
N LEU A 626 7.13 -10.18 20.13
CA LEU A 626 6.02 -9.29 20.45
C LEU A 626 5.62 -9.46 21.92
N THR A 627 5.54 -10.71 22.40
CA THR A 627 5.33 -11.00 23.83
C THR A 627 6.43 -10.37 24.68
N ARG A 628 7.71 -10.55 24.31
CA ARG A 628 8.83 -9.95 25.03
C ARG A 628 8.77 -8.41 25.05
N ALA A 629 8.45 -7.78 23.93
CA ALA A 629 8.36 -6.32 23.82
C ALA A 629 7.25 -5.76 24.73
N ARG A 630 6.07 -6.40 24.72
CA ARG A 630 4.95 -6.05 25.61
C ARG A 630 5.31 -6.21 27.09
N MET A 631 5.94 -7.34 27.44
CA MET A 631 6.29 -7.66 28.83
C MET A 631 7.36 -6.73 29.41
N ARG A 632 8.23 -6.13 28.59
CA ARG A 632 9.16 -5.08 29.05
C ARG A 632 8.48 -3.80 29.51
N ARG A 633 7.20 -3.60 29.16
CA ARG A 633 6.41 -2.42 29.52
C ARG A 633 5.31 -2.71 30.54
N GLN A 634 5.43 -3.76 31.34
CA GLN A 634 4.46 -4.05 32.39
C GLN A 634 4.19 -2.85 33.32
N ASP A 635 5.21 -2.01 33.56
CA ASP A 635 5.11 -0.76 34.32
C ASP A 635 4.15 0.27 33.71
N ARG A 636 3.85 0.15 32.42
CA ARG A 636 2.91 1.01 31.66
C ARG A 636 1.74 0.23 31.11
N PHE A 637 1.26 -0.78 31.85
CA PHE A 637 0.17 -1.65 31.40
C PHE A 637 0.45 -2.27 30.03
N THR A 638 1.72 -2.59 29.77
CA THR A 638 2.27 -3.10 28.50
C THR A 638 2.17 -2.15 27.31
N GLN A 639 1.66 -0.93 27.47
CA GLN A 639 1.60 0.07 26.40
C GLN A 639 3.00 0.64 26.09
N PHE A 640 3.14 1.38 24.99
CA PHE A 640 4.42 2.02 24.63
C PHE A 640 5.59 1.03 24.45
N TRP A 641 5.29 -0.18 23.95
CA TRP A 641 6.31 -1.19 23.67
C TRP A 641 7.07 -0.85 22.38
N ASP A 642 8.33 -1.26 22.34
CA ASP A 642 9.25 -0.99 21.26
C ASP A 642 10.07 -2.25 20.98
N SER A 643 10.05 -2.72 19.73
CA SER A 643 10.79 -3.93 19.37
C SER A 643 12.32 -3.72 19.34
N GLU A 644 12.80 -2.47 19.34
CA GLU A 644 14.24 -2.17 19.44
C GLU A 644 14.78 -2.29 20.87
N ASP A 645 13.93 -2.18 21.89
CA ASP A 645 14.31 -2.43 23.30
C ASP A 645 14.64 -3.93 23.55
N LEU A 646 14.56 -4.77 22.51
CA LEU A 646 14.95 -6.17 22.53
C LEU A 646 16.46 -6.36 22.34
N ALA A 647 17.16 -6.75 23.42
CA ALA A 647 18.50 -7.30 23.30
C ALA A 647 18.50 -8.51 22.35
N ALA A 648 19.56 -8.67 21.55
CA ALA A 648 19.80 -9.91 20.84
C ALA A 648 19.99 -11.02 21.88
N ASP A 649 19.03 -11.95 21.97
CA ASP A 649 19.09 -13.03 22.95
C ASP A 649 20.13 -14.07 22.50
N PRO A 650 21.22 -14.31 23.25
CA PRO A 650 22.22 -15.31 22.90
C PRO A 650 21.74 -16.76 23.11
N ALA A 651 20.63 -16.97 23.83
CA ALA A 651 20.33 -18.24 24.47
C ALA A 651 19.29 -19.12 23.76
N GLY A 652 18.63 -18.65 22.70
CA GLY A 652 17.61 -19.45 21.99
C GLY A 652 17.68 -19.30 20.47
N PRO A 653 17.87 -20.38 19.69
CA PRO A 653 17.79 -20.31 18.23
C PRO A 653 16.41 -19.78 17.81
N GLY A 654 16.38 -18.62 17.17
CA GLY A 654 15.16 -17.97 16.68
C GLY A 654 14.56 -16.89 17.58
N LEU A 655 15.14 -16.54 18.74
CA LEU A 655 14.63 -15.47 19.63
C LEU A 655 15.15 -14.06 19.26
N GLY A 656 15.23 -13.77 17.96
CA GLY A 656 15.75 -12.50 17.44
C GLY A 656 14.82 -11.30 17.62
N ARG A 657 15.30 -10.15 17.14
CA ARG A 657 14.48 -8.95 16.88
C ARG A 657 13.84 -9.06 15.48
N PRO A 658 12.65 -8.48 15.27
CA PRO A 658 12.05 -8.42 13.94
C PRO A 658 12.92 -7.60 12.97
N ALA A 659 12.79 -7.82 11.66
CA ALA A 659 13.62 -7.18 10.63
C ALA A 659 13.34 -5.68 10.43
N ALA A 660 12.30 -5.16 11.07
CA ALA A 660 12.02 -3.74 11.22
C ALA A 660 11.66 -3.45 12.67
N ARG A 661 11.92 -2.21 13.11
CA ARG A 661 11.48 -1.73 14.41
C ARG A 661 9.98 -1.43 14.34
N PHE A 662 9.22 -2.03 15.25
CA PHE A 662 7.81 -1.75 15.48
C PHE A 662 7.67 -1.05 16.83
N VAL A 663 6.92 0.05 16.83
CA VAL A 663 6.69 0.86 18.03
C VAL A 663 5.19 1.00 18.23
N HIS A 664 4.69 0.62 19.40
CA HIS A 664 3.30 0.86 19.78
C HIS A 664 3.17 2.18 20.53
N GLY A 665 2.13 2.94 20.18
CA GLY A 665 2.00 4.31 20.64
C GLY A 665 2.96 5.25 19.92
N LEU A 666 2.67 6.55 20.02
CA LEU A 666 3.44 7.58 19.34
C LEU A 666 4.41 8.20 20.34
N HIS A 667 5.52 7.51 20.61
CA HIS A 667 6.57 8.02 21.49
C HIS A 667 7.05 9.38 21.00
N LEU A 668 7.27 10.31 21.94
CA LEU A 668 7.80 11.63 21.64
C LEU A 668 6.91 12.46 20.69
N SER A 669 5.61 12.15 20.64
CA SER A 669 4.61 12.94 19.92
C SER A 669 3.74 13.81 20.83
N GLY A 670 3.84 13.67 22.16
CA GLY A 670 2.94 14.32 23.11
C GLY A 670 1.50 13.77 23.09
N ILE A 671 1.29 12.57 22.53
CA ILE A 671 -0.03 11.91 22.46
C ILE A 671 0.02 10.59 23.22
N ALA A 672 -0.99 10.34 24.05
CA ALA A 672 -1.23 9.03 24.65
C ALA A 672 -1.61 7.98 23.58
N PRO A 673 -1.37 6.67 23.81
CA PRO A 673 -1.75 5.63 22.87
C PRO A 673 -3.27 5.59 22.77
N ILE A 674 -3.77 5.44 21.55
CA ILE A 674 -5.21 5.38 21.29
C ILE A 674 -5.74 3.94 21.24
N THR A 675 -4.86 2.97 21.49
CA THR A 675 -5.14 1.53 21.51
C THR A 675 -4.44 0.88 22.70
N LEU A 676 -4.95 -0.28 23.13
CA LEU A 676 -4.27 -1.12 24.11
C LEU A 676 -3.08 -1.85 23.48
N ALA A 677 -2.17 -2.34 24.32
CA ALA A 677 -0.94 -3.01 23.88
C ALA A 677 -1.15 -4.26 23.02
N ASN A 678 -2.27 -4.96 23.24
CA ASN A 678 -2.64 -6.20 22.58
C ASN A 678 -3.65 -5.99 21.44
N ASP A 679 -3.92 -4.75 21.05
CA ASP A 679 -4.87 -4.45 19.98
C ASP A 679 -4.44 -5.13 18.66
N PRO A 680 -5.32 -5.91 17.99
CA PRO A 680 -4.98 -6.64 16.78
C PRO A 680 -5.03 -5.78 15.50
N PHE A 681 -5.40 -4.50 15.60
CA PHE A 681 -5.55 -3.56 14.49
C PHE A 681 -4.45 -2.50 14.49
N TRP A 682 -3.43 -2.66 13.65
CA TRP A 682 -2.29 -1.74 13.65
C TRP A 682 -2.38 -0.73 12.50
N ASN A 683 -2.49 0.56 12.83
CA ASN A 683 -2.33 1.65 11.88
C ASN A 683 -0.92 2.21 12.02
N LEU A 684 -0.02 1.71 11.18
CA LEU A 684 1.41 1.96 11.17
C LEU A 684 1.75 3.13 10.26
N ARG A 685 2.52 4.08 10.79
CA ARG A 685 3.28 5.04 9.99
C ARG A 685 4.71 4.56 9.83
N ALA A 686 5.12 4.33 8.60
CA ALA A 686 6.43 3.80 8.25
C ALA A 686 7.34 4.90 7.70
N PHE A 687 8.54 5.04 8.24
CA PHE A 687 9.51 6.04 7.79
C PHE A 687 10.31 5.54 6.59
N ASP A 688 11.06 6.41 5.91
CA ASP A 688 11.65 6.09 4.61
C ASP A 688 12.64 4.93 4.62
N ASN A 689 13.23 4.63 5.77
CA ASN A 689 14.08 3.46 5.94
C ASN A 689 13.28 2.15 6.10
N ALA A 690 11.94 2.17 6.08
CA ALA A 690 11.06 1.00 6.08
C ALA A 690 10.03 1.04 4.93
N LEU A 691 9.54 2.23 4.58
CA LEU A 691 8.62 2.47 3.47
C LEU A 691 8.74 3.93 3.02
N SER A 692 9.50 4.17 1.97
CA SER A 692 9.92 5.50 1.51
C SER A 692 8.95 6.21 0.57
N ARG A 693 8.21 5.48 -0.27
CA ARG A 693 7.30 6.07 -1.26
C ARG A 693 6.01 5.27 -1.37
N HIS A 694 5.08 5.75 -2.19
CA HIS A 694 3.88 5.01 -2.56
C HIS A 694 4.21 3.58 -2.99
N ASP A 695 5.26 3.41 -3.79
CA ASP A 695 5.74 2.11 -4.31
C ASP A 695 6.99 1.58 -3.56
N GLY A 696 7.34 2.17 -2.41
CA GLY A 696 8.54 1.83 -1.65
C GLY A 696 8.48 0.57 -0.81
N TYR A 697 7.49 -0.29 -1.07
CA TYR A 697 7.27 -1.52 -0.32
C TYR A 697 8.21 -2.66 -0.76
N ARG A 698 9.16 -2.40 -1.67
CA ARG A 698 10.13 -3.38 -2.18
C ARG A 698 11.36 -3.60 -1.29
N LEU A 699 11.46 -2.89 -0.17
CA LEU A 699 12.58 -3.03 0.76
C LEU A 699 12.57 -4.42 1.38
N THR A 700 13.71 -5.11 1.34
CA THR A 700 13.83 -6.48 1.86
C THR A 700 13.51 -6.58 3.36
N SER A 701 13.85 -5.55 4.14
CA SER A 701 13.49 -5.41 5.56
C SER A 701 11.97 -5.40 5.75
N PHE A 702 11.24 -4.63 4.93
CA PHE A 702 9.79 -4.52 4.94
C PHE A 702 9.15 -5.85 4.58
N ILE A 703 9.60 -6.47 3.49
CA ILE A 703 9.10 -7.78 3.05
C ILE A 703 9.36 -8.83 4.14
N CYS A 704 10.55 -8.85 4.75
CA CYS A 704 10.86 -9.76 5.84
C CYS A 704 9.97 -9.49 7.06
N ALA A 705 9.88 -8.25 7.52
CA ALA A 705 9.12 -7.88 8.71
C ALA A 705 7.63 -8.21 8.58
N MET A 706 7.01 -7.94 7.43
CA MET A 706 5.60 -8.29 7.19
C MET A 706 5.38 -9.82 7.17
N ASN A 707 6.31 -10.58 6.58
CA ASN A 707 6.18 -12.04 6.53
C ASN A 707 6.51 -12.70 7.88
N GLN A 708 7.42 -12.15 8.69
CA GLN A 708 7.70 -12.63 10.05
C GLN A 708 6.44 -12.65 10.93
N LEU A 709 5.51 -11.71 10.73
CA LEU A 709 4.23 -11.68 11.46
C LEU A 709 3.35 -12.91 11.23
N VAL A 710 3.59 -13.67 10.16
CA VAL A 710 2.82 -14.87 9.78
C VAL A 710 3.68 -16.14 9.82
N MET A 711 4.92 -16.06 9.37
CA MET A 711 5.87 -17.18 9.34
C MET A 711 6.34 -17.59 10.74
N ASP A 712 6.62 -16.61 11.60
CA ASP A 712 7.25 -16.84 12.90
C ASP A 712 6.20 -16.91 14.01
N ASP A 713 6.56 -17.51 15.13
CA ASP A 713 5.72 -17.53 16.31
C ASP A 713 5.97 -16.30 17.19
N ILE A 714 5.47 -15.14 16.78
CA ILE A 714 5.77 -13.85 17.41
C ILE A 714 5.22 -13.68 18.83
N THR A 715 4.24 -14.51 19.22
CA THR A 715 3.51 -14.44 20.50
C THR A 715 3.54 -15.73 21.32
N GLU A 716 4.29 -16.76 20.88
CA GLU A 716 4.27 -18.12 21.45
C GLU A 716 2.91 -18.82 21.29
N SER A 717 2.14 -18.37 20.30
CA SER A 717 0.87 -18.95 19.87
C SER A 717 0.90 -19.21 18.37
N THR A 718 0.74 -20.48 17.98
CA THR A 718 0.75 -20.87 16.57
C THR A 718 -0.41 -20.18 15.82
N PRO A 719 -0.13 -19.45 14.73
CA PRO A 719 -1.19 -18.78 13.98
C PRO A 719 -2.10 -19.85 13.35
N GLN A 720 -3.41 -19.73 13.52
CA GLN A 720 -4.38 -20.62 12.88
C GLN A 720 -5.31 -19.82 11.98
N MET A 721 -5.47 -20.28 10.74
CA MET A 721 -6.55 -19.81 9.87
C MET A 721 -7.84 -20.47 10.32
N ILE A 722 -8.97 -19.80 10.09
CA ILE A 722 -10.29 -20.32 10.43
C ILE A 722 -11.13 -20.30 9.17
N ASP A 723 -11.95 -21.33 8.96
CA ASP A 723 -12.93 -21.30 7.88
C ASP A 723 -14.05 -20.31 8.24
N THR A 724 -14.01 -19.14 7.62
CA THR A 724 -15.01 -18.08 7.84
C THR A 724 -16.33 -18.32 7.10
N MET A 725 -16.40 -19.33 6.21
CA MET A 725 -17.62 -19.69 5.46
C MET A 725 -18.32 -20.95 5.98
N GLY A 726 -17.64 -21.75 6.80
CA GLY A 726 -18.24 -22.92 7.45
C GLY A 726 -19.37 -22.54 8.41
N PRO A 727 -20.37 -23.43 8.62
CA PRO A 727 -21.29 -23.24 9.75
C PRO A 727 -20.46 -23.14 11.03
N LEU A 728 -20.83 -22.21 11.92
CA LEU A 728 -20.26 -22.11 13.27
C LEU A 728 -20.45 -23.46 13.98
N GLY A 729 -19.49 -24.37 13.79
CA GLY A 729 -19.50 -25.69 14.37
C GLY A 729 -19.43 -25.54 15.88
N GLY A 730 -20.44 -26.03 16.57
CA GLY A 730 -20.46 -26.08 18.03
C GLY A 730 -19.22 -26.83 18.52
N HIS A 731 -18.23 -26.08 19.01
CA HIS A 731 -17.35 -26.62 20.03
C HIS A 731 -18.25 -27.03 21.19
N GLY A 732 -18.33 -28.34 21.42
CA GLY A 732 -19.17 -28.92 22.46
C GLY A 732 -18.94 -28.23 23.79
N PHE A 733 -19.91 -27.41 24.20
CA PHE A 733 -20.06 -26.92 25.54
C PHE A 733 -20.36 -28.12 26.44
N ASN A 734 -19.32 -28.74 26.98
CA ASN A 734 -19.47 -29.68 28.07
C ASN A 734 -19.51 -28.87 29.37
N VAL A 735 -20.63 -28.17 29.58
CA VAL A 735 -21.00 -27.67 30.89
C VAL A 735 -21.82 -28.78 31.54
N LYS A 736 -21.20 -29.56 32.43
CA LYS A 736 -21.97 -30.32 33.39
C LYS A 736 -22.53 -29.34 34.45
N PRO A 737 -23.76 -29.60 34.93
CA PRO A 737 -24.57 -28.66 35.69
C PRO A 737 -23.92 -28.15 36.98
#